data_AF-A0A4P6XMN1-F1
#
_entry.id   AF-A0A4P6XMN1-F1
#
_cell.length_a   1.000
_cell.length_b   1.000
_cell.length_c   1.000
_cell.angle_alpha   90.00
_cell.angle_beta   90.00
_cell.angle_gamma   90.00
#
_symmetry.space_group_name_H-M   'P 1'
#
loop_
_entity.id
_entity.type
_entity.pdbx_description
1 polymer ?
#
loop_
_entity_poly.entity_id
_entity_poly.type
_entity_poly.pdbx_seq_one_letter_code
_entity_poly.pdbx_strand_id
1 'polypeptide(L)'
;MVEHSLLEYLCTQWPGLEKHALLQTNELDADCASFRAFLTKTRIKVRNDTESVQIPVLPPQTLEVTHAEFIDEIAKTGLGPNISFQASSGENGGLTDFKTNLLKSLLWERLCVLIGRQRFVAFLCQVSYFLRPEGNITIGSAAFQKKVIKKVESVRKFHMYFSQSPYRRVNCLLQRDPEKVVRFIFRLGERQRHVPKKYRQLLNLLKVAKRNDNKLRYDHILNTVNPRRELREAIFENAVPFHEVTRFVFVVIHRLFPRETFGCQENWNLINDNVYAMLKSERTETVNVRNITQSLIMTAIPWLGKSARPTSKQDFALRMHTLYQFVHWFFAYFLVRLISLFYYVTDNPVKAKPSESSNAYFLHSSWNKMSRAWLREYVLKYLNVESDPGESETNFNRGTLRLIPKKSDFRPLCVPSKFTLCDQNDIATKAVQMKQHAIHDFTMMRPIRDILRYQQQRLAQTKGCPFPRCSSVNDVGREIKIFKAALLTRFEGNIPPLFAVQFDMKHCYDNLNQAKILSCIEELFSNDLNSEEYMTRRFTRSTRGNTISAPKTLVKSLSAVEELDIFLHNVNPSKHNAVYGDRVRTFKFQRGQILDLVRSQVLDATTELPRLEGLAFKRTRGVFQGFPLLGTLCDIVYDSLVDNVLARVKGKDHECILLRLADDFLFLSTSKDACQEMLKCARSRESKEFGAHVNLEKIAWMDATHEGSEFAHFLGLTIDLRCVSVERSEPGLVALTTNNKRSLHSSLTYLNWRFRLRLADYLLDLTLLGIKTVSRNACAILEPTLERALSSASQSRSEQNTAETVDLFVVETMFATLQKFQTVNGRSEQESHLLREIWQVVKAQFKKHEMSVLRLERLIAPNAMLS
;
A
#
# COMPACT_ATOMS: atom_id res chain seq x y z
N MET A 1 5.57 9.22 29.47
CA MET A 1 6.96 9.43 28.99
C MET A 1 7.35 10.81 29.44
N VAL A 2 8.44 10.99 30.17
CA VAL A 2 8.87 12.30 30.69
C VAL A 2 9.76 12.96 29.64
N GLU A 3 9.40 14.17 29.20
CA GLU A 3 10.20 15.03 28.31
C GLU A 3 10.74 16.19 29.18
N HIS A 4 12.04 16.47 29.12
CA HIS A 4 12.67 17.56 29.88
C HIS A 4 12.92 18.77 28.96
N SER A 5 12.94 20.00 29.48
CA SER A 5 13.57 21.07 28.69
C SER A 5 15.08 20.82 28.56
N LEU A 6 15.68 21.32 27.48
CA LEU A 6 17.11 21.25 27.27
C LEU A 6 17.82 21.95 28.45
N LEU A 7 17.33 23.10 28.89
CA LEU A 7 17.84 23.79 30.07
C LEU A 7 17.78 22.92 31.34
N GLU A 8 16.62 22.36 31.69
CA GLU A 8 16.47 21.49 32.88
C GLU A 8 17.46 20.33 32.85
N TYR A 9 17.62 19.68 31.70
CA TYR A 9 18.55 18.57 31.56
C TYR A 9 20.01 19.02 31.69
N LEU A 10 20.41 20.11 31.03
CA LEU A 10 21.77 20.64 31.12
C LEU A 10 22.11 21.03 32.56
N CYS A 11 21.19 21.67 33.28
CA CYS A 11 21.36 22.05 34.68
C CYS A 11 21.45 20.83 35.62
N THR A 12 20.71 19.75 35.30
CA THR A 12 20.76 18.50 36.06
C THR A 12 22.08 17.76 35.84
N GLN A 13 22.59 17.71 34.60
CA GLN A 13 23.85 17.05 34.28
C GLN A 13 25.09 17.86 34.70
N TRP A 14 24.98 19.20 34.66
CA TRP A 14 26.06 20.13 34.97
C TRP A 14 25.60 21.23 35.93
N PRO A 15 25.55 20.92 37.25
CA PRO A 15 25.19 21.88 38.28
C PRO A 15 26.13 23.11 38.24
N GLY A 16 25.57 24.31 38.09
CA GLY A 16 26.32 25.57 37.99
C GLY A 16 26.22 26.28 36.64
N LEU A 17 25.71 25.61 35.59
CA LEU A 17 25.49 26.21 34.28
C LEU A 17 24.55 27.43 34.35
N GLU A 18 23.56 27.42 35.25
CA GLU A 18 22.60 28.51 35.48
C GLU A 18 23.24 29.84 35.87
N LYS A 19 24.44 29.80 36.45
CA LYS A 19 25.20 30.99 36.89
C LYS A 19 26.16 31.49 35.82
N HIS A 20 26.31 30.77 34.71
CA HIS A 20 27.24 31.09 33.64
C HIS A 20 26.85 32.40 32.95
N ALA A 21 27.81 33.31 32.75
CA ALA A 21 27.57 34.64 32.17
C ALA A 21 26.82 34.59 30.82
N LEU A 22 27.11 33.58 29.99
CA LEU A 22 26.44 33.32 28.70
C LEU A 22 24.92 33.00 28.77
N LEU A 23 24.35 32.73 29.97
CA LEU A 23 22.92 32.53 30.21
C LEU A 23 22.25 33.70 30.93
N GLN A 24 23.03 34.67 31.41
CA GLN A 24 22.52 35.88 32.06
C GLN A 24 21.90 36.77 30.98
N THR A 25 20.65 37.17 31.21
CA THR A 25 19.89 38.03 30.29
C THR A 25 20.48 39.43 30.31
N ASN A 26 21.05 39.87 29.18
CA ASN A 26 21.29 41.28 28.92
C ASN A 26 20.15 41.77 28.02
N GLU A 27 19.35 42.74 28.49
CA GLU A 27 18.14 43.21 27.79
C GLU A 27 18.44 43.86 26.43
N LEU A 28 19.71 44.20 26.17
CA LEU A 28 20.19 44.79 24.93
C LEU A 28 20.83 43.78 23.97
N ASP A 29 20.97 42.51 24.36
CA ASP A 29 21.57 41.45 23.55
C ASP A 29 20.49 40.50 23.02
N ALA A 30 20.02 40.78 21.80
CA ALA A 30 19.00 39.99 21.12
C ALA A 30 19.41 38.51 20.95
N ASP A 31 20.71 38.22 20.85
CA ASP A 31 21.24 36.87 20.69
C ASP A 31 21.20 36.08 22.01
N CYS A 32 21.42 36.74 23.16
CA CYS A 32 21.22 36.15 24.48
C CYS A 32 19.76 35.76 24.75
N ALA A 33 18.80 36.62 24.39
CA ALA A 33 17.38 36.32 24.53
C ALA A 33 16.95 35.14 23.64
N SER A 34 17.43 35.11 22.39
CA SER A 34 17.21 34.01 21.43
C SER A 34 17.81 32.68 21.92
N PHE A 35 19.01 32.70 22.49
CA PHE A 35 19.67 31.51 23.02
C PHE A 35 18.99 30.96 24.27
N ARG A 36 18.55 31.81 25.21
CA ARG A 36 17.78 31.38 26.39
C ARG A 36 16.41 30.84 25.99
N ALA A 37 15.75 31.45 25.01
CA ALA A 37 14.53 30.91 24.42
C ALA A 37 14.78 29.53 23.81
N PHE A 38 15.88 29.34 23.07
CA PHE A 38 16.27 28.03 22.51
C PHE A 38 16.42 26.96 23.59
N LEU A 39 17.14 27.22 24.69
CA LEU A 39 17.37 26.25 25.76
C LEU A 39 16.08 25.90 26.54
N THR A 40 15.19 26.87 26.76
CA THR A 40 13.94 26.65 27.50
C THR A 40 12.86 25.98 26.64
N LYS A 41 12.77 26.37 25.37
CA LYS A 41 11.77 25.89 24.41
C LYS A 41 12.11 24.52 23.84
N THR A 42 13.38 24.20 23.65
CA THR A 42 13.81 22.90 23.14
C THR A 42 13.56 21.83 24.18
N ARG A 43 12.70 20.87 23.89
CA ARG A 43 12.47 19.68 24.71
C ARG A 43 13.35 18.54 24.25
N ILE A 44 13.84 17.72 25.17
CA ILE A 44 14.64 16.54 24.86
C ILE A 44 14.08 15.30 25.53
N LYS A 45 14.34 14.16 24.89
CA LYS A 45 14.17 12.85 25.50
C LYS A 45 15.51 12.15 25.57
N VAL A 46 15.87 11.69 26.76
CA VAL A 46 17.07 10.88 27.02
C VAL A 46 16.74 9.40 26.83
N ARG A 47 17.72 8.59 26.42
CA ARG A 47 17.53 7.13 26.35
C ARG A 47 17.27 6.57 27.75
N ASN A 48 16.18 5.83 27.92
CA ASN A 48 15.96 5.02 29.12
C ASN A 48 16.61 3.64 28.88
N ASP A 49 17.45 3.22 29.82
CA ASP A 49 17.95 1.85 30.07
C ASP A 49 19.41 1.51 29.70
N THR A 50 20.18 1.24 30.77
CA THR A 50 21.18 0.17 31.06
C THR A 50 22.27 -0.28 30.07
N GLU A 51 22.31 0.17 28.81
CA GLU A 51 23.49 -0.06 27.96
C GLU A 51 24.50 1.08 28.18
N SER A 52 25.69 0.75 28.66
CA SER A 52 26.80 1.69 28.78
C SER A 52 27.15 2.24 27.40
N VAL A 53 26.67 3.44 27.06
CA VAL A 53 27.07 4.14 25.83
C VAL A 53 28.54 4.50 25.99
N GLN A 54 29.44 3.84 25.26
CA GLN A 54 30.84 4.23 25.22
C GLN A 54 30.93 5.64 24.62
N ILE A 55 31.33 6.61 25.45
CA ILE A 55 31.57 7.97 25.01
C ILE A 55 32.94 7.97 24.30
N PRO A 56 33.02 8.32 23.01
CA PRO A 56 34.29 8.36 22.30
C PRO A 56 35.18 9.47 22.87
N VAL A 57 36.47 9.18 22.99
CA VAL A 57 37.49 10.19 23.28
C VAL A 57 37.83 10.90 21.97
N LEU A 58 37.68 12.23 21.95
CA LEU A 58 38.00 13.03 20.77
C LEU A 58 39.51 13.01 20.48
N PRO A 59 39.94 12.81 19.21
CA PRO A 59 41.35 12.93 18.84
C PRO A 59 41.86 14.38 19.02
N PRO A 60 43.15 14.60 19.33
CA PRO A 60 43.70 15.93 19.64
C PRO A 60 43.50 16.96 18.52
N GLN A 61 43.46 16.49 17.27
CA GLN A 61 43.30 17.29 16.05
C GLN A 61 41.92 17.96 15.94
N THR A 62 40.91 17.44 16.65
CA THR A 62 39.55 18.01 16.66
C THR A 62 39.40 19.27 17.51
N LEU A 63 40.46 19.75 18.17
CA LEU A 63 40.41 20.93 19.04
C LEU A 63 40.70 22.25 18.30
N GLU A 64 41.35 22.20 17.13
CA GLU A 64 41.77 23.39 16.37
C GLU A 64 40.91 23.72 15.14
N VAL A 65 39.95 22.85 14.79
CA VAL A 65 39.06 23.04 13.63
C VAL A 65 37.83 23.91 13.98
N THR A 66 37.20 24.54 13.00
CA THR A 66 35.95 25.31 13.19
C THR A 66 34.82 24.42 13.74
N HIS A 67 33.77 25.00 14.34
CA HIS A 67 32.61 24.21 14.79
C HIS A 67 31.98 23.43 13.64
N ALA A 68 31.91 24.02 12.45
CA ALA A 68 31.36 23.35 11.27
C ALA A 68 32.18 22.11 10.86
N GLU A 69 33.49 22.23 10.79
CA GLU A 69 34.41 21.13 10.48
C GLU A 69 34.38 20.04 11.57
N PHE A 70 34.29 20.44 12.85
CA PHE A 70 34.13 19.53 13.98
C PHE A 70 32.88 18.66 13.85
N ILE A 71 31.73 19.26 13.52
CA ILE A 71 30.49 18.49 13.30
C ILE A 71 30.62 17.56 12.08
N ASP A 72 31.27 18.01 10.99
CA ASP A 72 31.51 17.16 9.81
C ASP A 72 32.41 15.96 10.12
N GLU A 73 33.41 16.13 10.98
CA GLU A 73 34.31 15.06 11.42
C GLU A 73 33.58 14.05 12.32
N ILE A 74 32.74 14.52 13.26
CA ILE A 74 31.87 13.65 14.06
C ILE A 74 30.92 12.85 13.18
N ALA A 75 30.36 13.48 12.14
CA ALA A 75 29.50 12.80 11.18
C ALA A 75 30.29 11.73 10.40
N LYS A 76 31.48 12.04 9.87
CA LYS A 76 32.30 11.08 9.11
C LYS A 76 32.77 9.87 9.94
N THR A 77 33.12 10.07 11.21
CA THR A 77 33.69 9.03 12.08
C THR A 77 32.64 8.08 12.69
N GLY A 78 31.34 8.42 12.61
CA GLY A 78 30.26 7.60 13.18
C GLY A 78 30.24 7.54 14.70
N LEU A 79 31.01 8.41 15.37
CA LEU A 79 31.23 8.47 16.83
C LEU A 79 30.08 9.14 17.61
N GLY A 80 28.96 9.37 16.93
CA GLY A 80 27.69 9.80 17.48
C GLY A 80 26.57 9.42 16.52
N PRO A 81 25.32 9.49 16.94
CA PRO A 81 24.60 8.37 17.49
C PRO A 81 24.05 7.45 16.38
N ASN A 82 24.64 6.25 16.17
CA ASN A 82 24.18 5.23 15.20
C ASN A 82 23.75 5.80 13.83
N ILE A 83 24.57 6.69 13.28
CA ILE A 83 24.39 7.20 11.93
C ILE A 83 25.28 6.37 11.01
N SER A 84 24.74 5.32 10.38
CA SER A 84 25.43 4.75 9.22
C SER A 84 25.25 5.72 8.05
N PHE A 85 26.23 6.59 7.83
CA PHE A 85 26.33 7.39 6.63
C PHE A 85 26.79 6.47 5.50
N GLN A 86 25.88 5.97 4.66
CA GLN A 86 26.32 5.57 3.32
C GLN A 86 26.53 6.87 2.56
N ALA A 87 27.80 7.25 2.41
CA ALA A 87 28.25 8.40 1.66
C ALA A 87 27.52 8.46 0.31
N SER A 88 26.75 9.53 0.10
CA SER A 88 26.55 10.06 -1.24
C SER A 88 27.89 10.62 -1.66
N SER A 89 28.66 9.84 -2.40
CA SER A 89 29.93 10.23 -3.01
C SER A 89 29.70 11.30 -4.07
N GLY A 90 29.63 12.56 -3.63
CA GLY A 90 29.57 13.74 -4.48
C GLY A 90 29.92 14.97 -3.66
N GLU A 91 30.65 15.91 -4.27
CA GLU A 91 31.24 17.11 -3.64
C GLU A 91 30.22 18.04 -2.95
N ASN A 92 28.91 17.83 -3.11
CA ASN A 92 27.83 18.60 -2.49
C ASN A 92 27.35 18.04 -1.13
N GLY A 93 28.18 17.28 -0.41
CA GLY A 93 27.84 16.62 0.85
C GLY A 93 27.28 17.57 1.94
N GLY A 94 27.71 18.83 1.96
CA GLY A 94 27.25 19.83 2.94
C GLY A 94 25.79 20.26 2.79
N LEU A 95 25.21 20.23 1.58
CA LEU A 95 23.84 20.72 1.31
C LEU A 95 22.75 19.65 1.51
N THR A 96 23.13 18.43 1.90
CA THR A 96 22.22 17.27 1.94
C THR A 96 22.12 16.61 3.31
N ASP A 97 22.74 17.14 4.36
CA ASP A 97 22.67 16.56 5.70
C ASP A 97 22.14 17.55 6.75
N PHE A 98 20.81 17.64 6.83
CA PHE A 98 20.14 18.61 7.71
C PHE A 98 20.32 18.37 9.20
N LYS A 99 20.67 17.14 9.62
CA LYS A 99 21.03 16.89 11.02
C LYS A 99 22.35 17.58 11.35
N THR A 100 23.30 17.42 10.45
CA THR A 100 24.62 18.03 10.52
C THR A 100 24.49 19.55 10.38
N ASN A 101 23.76 20.07 9.38
CA ASN A 101 23.54 21.51 9.23
C ASN A 101 22.80 22.15 10.40
N LEU A 102 21.85 21.45 11.03
CA LEU A 102 21.24 21.96 12.25
C LEU A 102 22.30 22.08 13.35
N LEU A 103 23.10 21.04 13.58
CA LEU A 103 24.15 21.07 14.61
C LEU A 103 25.24 22.10 14.32
N LYS A 104 25.38 22.57 13.08
CA LYS A 104 26.27 23.66 12.68
C LYS A 104 25.68 25.06 12.95
N SER A 105 24.42 25.19 13.36
CA SER A 105 23.81 26.50 13.57
C SER A 105 24.42 27.23 14.77
N LEU A 106 24.36 28.57 14.74
CA LEU A 106 24.93 29.45 15.77
C LEU A 106 24.50 29.09 17.20
N LEU A 107 23.25 28.64 17.39
CA LEU A 107 22.75 28.25 18.70
C LEU A 107 23.38 26.94 19.20
N TRP A 108 23.64 25.99 18.30
CA TRP A 108 24.33 24.75 18.65
C TRP A 108 25.83 24.93 18.82
N GLU A 109 26.44 25.81 18.03
CA GLU A 109 27.82 26.26 18.23
C GLU A 109 28.00 26.90 19.61
N ARG A 110 27.13 27.85 19.96
CA ARG A 110 27.14 28.50 21.28
C ARG A 110 26.94 27.50 22.42
N LEU A 111 26.08 26.50 22.25
CA LEU A 111 25.94 25.41 23.21
C LEU A 111 27.23 24.57 23.30
N CYS A 112 27.84 24.21 22.18
CA CYS A 112 29.09 23.43 22.13
C CYS A 112 30.25 24.17 22.79
N VAL A 113 30.36 25.49 22.59
CA VAL A 113 31.34 26.35 23.27
C VAL A 113 31.07 26.36 24.78
N LEU A 114 29.80 26.49 25.19
CA LEU A 114 29.40 26.56 26.60
C LEU A 114 29.74 25.28 27.38
N ILE A 115 29.46 24.10 26.82
CA ILE A 115 29.68 22.82 27.53
C ILE A 115 31.02 22.15 27.17
N GLY A 116 31.69 22.61 26.11
CA GLY A 116 32.91 22.02 25.58
C GLY A 116 32.66 20.81 24.67
N ARG A 117 33.53 20.63 23.65
CA ARG A 117 33.38 19.63 22.57
C ARG A 117 33.19 18.19 23.07
N GLN A 118 33.97 17.76 24.08
CA GLN A 118 33.88 16.39 24.62
C GLN A 118 32.52 16.13 25.30
N ARG A 119 32.00 17.11 26.07
CA ARG A 119 30.69 17.00 26.71
C ARG A 119 29.56 17.14 25.71
N PHE A 120 29.76 17.94 24.66
CA PHE A 120 28.83 18.05 23.54
C PHE A 120 28.67 16.73 22.79
N VAL A 121 29.76 15.99 22.54
CA VAL A 121 29.68 14.64 21.96
C VAL A 121 28.97 13.67 22.90
N ALA A 122 29.31 13.67 24.19
CA ALA A 122 28.64 12.83 25.18
C ALA A 122 27.12 13.10 25.24
N PHE A 123 26.75 14.39 25.19
CA PHE A 123 25.38 14.85 25.14
C PHE A 123 24.63 14.31 23.91
N LEU A 124 25.19 14.46 22.71
CA LEU A 124 24.59 13.96 21.47
C LEU A 124 24.40 12.43 21.48
N CYS A 125 25.27 11.69 22.18
CA CYS A 125 25.18 10.24 22.33
C CYS A 125 24.08 9.77 23.29
N GLN A 126 23.73 10.58 24.29
CA GLN A 126 22.73 10.26 25.32
C GLN A 126 21.30 10.65 24.92
N VAL A 127 21.13 11.66 24.08
CA VAL A 127 19.83 12.16 23.64
C VAL A 127 19.20 11.24 22.58
N SER A 128 17.96 10.81 22.84
CA SER A 128 17.14 10.04 21.90
C SER A 128 16.52 10.90 20.82
N TYR A 129 15.99 12.08 21.16
CA TYR A 129 15.52 13.10 20.22
C TYR A 129 15.40 14.50 20.83
N PHE A 130 15.43 15.53 19.98
CA PHE A 130 15.07 16.93 20.29
C PHE A 130 13.62 17.24 19.85
N LEU A 131 12.99 18.29 20.38
CA LEU A 131 11.67 18.78 20.03
C LEU A 131 11.68 20.32 20.13
N ARG A 132 11.35 21.03 19.06
CA ARG A 132 11.25 22.50 19.05
C ARG A 132 9.77 22.94 19.00
N PRO A 133 9.37 24.05 19.66
CA PRO A 133 7.96 24.48 19.66
C PRO A 133 7.47 25.03 18.31
N GLU A 134 8.38 25.56 17.49
CA GLU A 134 8.08 26.10 16.14
C GLU A 134 7.88 25.00 15.09
N GLY A 135 7.96 23.74 15.49
CA GLY A 135 7.72 22.57 14.64
C GLY A 135 8.26 21.38 15.40
N ASN A 136 7.39 20.44 15.79
CA ASN A 136 7.77 19.24 16.55
C ASN A 136 8.72 18.36 15.73
N ILE A 137 9.98 18.71 15.62
CA ILE A 137 10.97 18.01 14.82
C ILE A 137 11.76 17.10 15.75
N THR A 138 11.81 15.80 15.46
CA THR A 138 12.66 14.86 16.20
C THR A 138 13.95 14.58 15.44
N ILE A 139 15.07 15.09 15.95
CA ILE A 139 16.40 14.64 15.52
C ILE A 139 16.85 13.59 16.51
N GLY A 140 16.66 12.32 16.15
CA GLY A 140 16.90 11.21 17.04
C GLY A 140 17.63 10.05 16.40
N SER A 141 18.52 9.45 17.18
CA SER A 141 19.43 8.37 16.78
C SER A 141 18.75 7.01 16.63
N ALA A 142 17.64 6.78 17.32
CA ALA A 142 16.99 5.50 17.23
C ALA A 142 16.18 5.49 15.92
N ALA A 143 16.59 4.61 15.02
CA ALA A 143 15.58 3.83 14.35
C ALA A 143 14.53 3.46 15.41
N PHE A 144 13.30 3.97 15.34
CA PHE A 144 12.09 3.26 15.71
C PHE A 144 12.32 1.86 15.15
N GLN A 145 13.03 1.03 15.91
CA GLN A 145 13.15 -0.37 15.68
C GLN A 145 11.70 -0.74 15.77
N LYS A 146 11.08 -0.96 14.61
CA LYS A 146 9.83 -1.69 14.57
C LYS A 146 10.15 -2.88 15.45
N LYS A 147 9.52 -2.98 16.63
CA LYS A 147 9.54 -4.20 17.43
C LYS A 147 9.43 -5.29 16.38
N VAL A 148 10.46 -6.12 16.25
CA VAL A 148 10.43 -7.22 15.31
C VAL A 148 9.38 -8.13 15.88
N ILE A 149 8.13 -7.85 15.54
CA ILE A 149 7.00 -8.70 15.85
C ILE A 149 7.39 -9.96 15.11
N LYS A 150 7.76 -11.00 15.89
CA LYS A 150 8.03 -12.33 15.35
C LYS A 150 6.87 -12.64 14.42
N LYS A 151 7.15 -12.60 13.13
CA LYS A 151 6.14 -12.76 12.11
C LYS A 151 5.57 -14.15 12.32
N VAL A 152 4.30 -14.23 12.72
CA VAL A 152 3.62 -15.53 12.80
C VAL A 152 3.73 -16.13 11.40
N GLU A 153 4.36 -17.29 11.30
CA GLU A 153 4.51 -18.03 10.04
C GLU A 153 3.12 -18.47 9.59
N SER A 154 2.50 -17.63 8.75
CA SER A 154 1.19 -17.87 8.14
C SER A 154 1.35 -18.22 6.67
N VAL A 155 0.53 -19.14 6.20
CA VAL A 155 0.58 -19.65 4.83
C VAL A 155 -0.14 -18.68 3.92
N ARG A 156 0.60 -18.16 2.94
CA ARG A 156 0.08 -17.26 1.90
C ARG A 156 -0.37 -18.07 0.70
N LYS A 157 -1.55 -17.74 0.16
CA LYS A 157 -2.13 -18.39 -1.01
C LYS A 157 -1.55 -17.90 -2.35
N PHE A 158 -0.60 -16.95 -2.34
CA PHE A 158 -0.15 -16.25 -3.54
C PHE A 158 0.28 -17.18 -4.69
N HIS A 159 0.99 -18.28 -4.39
CA HIS A 159 1.46 -19.23 -5.40
C HIS A 159 0.36 -20.10 -6.03
N MET A 160 -0.88 -20.04 -5.50
CA MET A 160 -2.05 -20.69 -6.09
C MET A 160 -2.62 -19.89 -7.27
N TYR A 161 -2.46 -18.57 -7.26
CA TYR A 161 -3.08 -17.66 -8.22
C TYR A 161 -2.27 -17.53 -9.50
N PHE A 162 -2.98 -17.38 -10.62
CA PHE A 162 -2.40 -17.13 -11.95
C PHE A 162 -1.34 -18.15 -12.38
N SER A 163 -1.40 -19.36 -11.81
CA SER A 163 -0.53 -20.45 -12.22
C SER A 163 -0.86 -20.84 -13.65
N GLN A 164 0.15 -21.22 -14.41
CA GLN A 164 -0.04 -21.68 -15.78
C GLN A 164 -0.25 -23.18 -15.80
N SER A 165 -0.99 -23.65 -16.81
CA SER A 165 -1.10 -25.09 -17.06
C SER A 165 0.28 -25.71 -17.17
N PRO A 166 0.49 -26.90 -16.58
CA PRO A 166 1.69 -27.66 -16.85
C PRO A 166 1.75 -28.00 -18.35
N TYR A 167 2.97 -28.01 -18.91
CA TYR A 167 3.24 -28.42 -20.30
C TYR A 167 2.89 -29.89 -20.56
N ARG A 168 3.01 -30.72 -19.52
CA ARG A 168 2.75 -32.16 -19.58
C ARG A 168 1.51 -32.49 -18.77
N ARG A 169 0.84 -33.60 -19.13
CA ARG A 169 -0.26 -34.15 -18.34
C ARG A 169 0.20 -34.40 -16.90
N VAL A 170 -0.70 -34.14 -15.95
CA VAL A 170 -0.41 -34.31 -14.53
C VAL A 170 -0.53 -35.80 -14.20
N ASN A 171 0.61 -36.48 -14.25
CA ASN A 171 0.69 -37.91 -13.92
C ASN A 171 1.08 -38.15 -12.46
N CYS A 172 1.63 -37.16 -11.77
CA CYS A 172 1.95 -37.24 -10.35
C CYS A 172 2.02 -35.85 -9.68
N LEU A 173 1.53 -35.76 -8.44
CA LEU A 173 1.58 -34.56 -7.60
C LEU A 173 2.86 -34.50 -6.77
N LEU A 174 3.28 -35.64 -6.22
CA LEU A 174 4.50 -35.77 -5.41
C LEU A 174 5.69 -36.06 -6.33
N GLN A 175 6.12 -35.08 -7.13
CA GLN A 175 7.22 -35.27 -8.10
C GLN A 175 8.59 -35.60 -7.47
N ARG A 176 8.81 -35.19 -6.21
CA ARG A 176 10.06 -35.46 -5.50
C ARG A 176 10.02 -36.85 -4.87
N ASP A 177 11.17 -37.50 -4.84
CA ASP A 177 11.36 -38.70 -4.02
C ASP A 177 10.93 -38.45 -2.55
N PRO A 178 10.23 -39.37 -1.89
CA PRO A 178 9.77 -39.20 -0.51
C PRO A 178 10.86 -38.74 0.47
N GLU A 179 12.12 -39.14 0.30
CA GLU A 179 13.20 -38.63 1.16
C GLU A 179 13.49 -37.15 0.93
N LYS A 180 13.48 -36.71 -0.34
CA LYS A 180 13.62 -35.30 -0.69
C LYS A 180 12.45 -34.46 -0.16
N VAL A 181 11.24 -35.04 -0.11
CA VAL A 181 10.08 -34.39 0.51
C VAL A 181 10.28 -34.23 2.02
N VAL A 182 10.70 -35.29 2.73
CA VAL A 182 11.00 -35.21 4.18
C VAL A 182 12.09 -34.19 4.48
N ARG A 183 13.18 -34.20 3.71
CA ARG A 183 14.26 -33.20 3.84
C ARG A 183 13.75 -31.79 3.64
N PHE A 184 12.85 -31.58 2.67
CA PHE A 184 12.22 -30.29 2.43
C PHE A 184 11.30 -29.84 3.57
N ILE A 185 10.46 -30.74 4.10
CA ILE A 185 9.54 -30.46 5.22
C ILE A 185 10.32 -30.01 6.46
N PHE A 186 11.40 -30.74 6.79
CA PHE A 186 12.16 -30.52 8.02
C PHE A 186 13.43 -29.68 7.83
N ARG A 187 13.63 -29.09 6.64
CA ARG A 187 14.81 -28.26 6.29
C ARG A 187 16.14 -28.94 6.66
N LEU A 188 16.25 -30.24 6.37
CA LEU A 188 17.45 -31.00 6.63
C LEU A 188 18.53 -30.62 5.62
N GLY A 189 19.74 -30.27 6.10
CA GLY A 189 20.85 -29.90 5.23
C GLY A 189 21.34 -31.07 4.36
N GLU A 190 21.87 -30.75 3.17
CA GLU A 190 22.34 -31.73 2.19
C GLU A 190 23.48 -32.62 2.71
N ARG A 191 24.21 -32.16 3.74
CA ARG A 191 25.32 -32.90 4.37
C ARG A 191 24.86 -34.15 5.14
N GLN A 192 23.57 -34.31 5.45
CA GLN A 192 23.06 -35.51 6.13
C GLN A 192 22.76 -36.65 5.15
N ARG A 193 23.63 -37.69 5.16
CA ARG A 193 23.53 -38.87 4.28
C ARG A 193 22.19 -39.62 4.42
N HIS A 194 21.63 -39.71 5.63
CA HIS A 194 20.38 -40.44 5.89
C HIS A 194 19.33 -39.61 6.63
N VAL A 195 18.05 -39.87 6.35
CA VAL A 195 16.93 -39.29 7.10
C VAL A 195 16.95 -39.79 8.56
N PRO A 196 16.92 -38.89 9.57
CA PRO A 196 16.91 -39.26 10.98
C PRO A 196 15.84 -40.30 11.34
N LYS A 197 16.17 -41.24 12.26
CA LYS A 197 15.27 -42.34 12.67
C LYS A 197 13.86 -41.86 13.06
N LYS A 198 13.77 -40.69 13.71
CA LYS A 198 12.51 -40.06 14.14
C LYS A 198 11.54 -39.71 13.01
N TYR A 199 12.00 -39.58 11.76
CA TYR A 199 11.14 -39.25 10.60
C TYR A 199 10.84 -40.46 9.71
N ARG A 200 11.31 -41.66 10.07
CA ARG A 200 11.13 -42.87 9.23
C ARG A 200 9.66 -43.28 9.07
N GLN A 201 8.85 -43.11 10.11
CA GLN A 201 7.42 -43.41 10.04
C GLN A 201 6.72 -42.49 9.02
N LEU A 202 7.00 -41.18 9.05
CA LEU A 202 6.50 -40.25 8.03
C LEU A 202 7.02 -40.58 6.63
N LEU A 203 8.31 -40.94 6.51
CA LEU A 203 8.88 -41.35 5.23
C LEU A 203 8.13 -42.56 4.64
N ASN A 204 7.77 -43.55 5.47
CA ASN A 204 6.97 -44.70 5.04
C ASN A 204 5.57 -44.27 4.57
N LEU A 205 4.90 -43.37 5.30
CA LEU A 205 3.61 -42.80 4.87
C LEU A 205 3.72 -42.08 3.52
N LEU A 206 4.77 -41.28 3.32
CA LEU A 206 5.01 -40.58 2.05
C LEU A 206 5.37 -41.54 0.91
N LYS A 207 6.02 -42.68 1.19
CA LYS A 207 6.23 -43.77 0.21
C LYS A 207 4.90 -44.40 -0.21
N VAL A 208 3.99 -44.65 0.74
CA VAL A 208 2.62 -45.13 0.43
C VAL A 208 1.88 -44.07 -0.40
N ALA A 209 1.90 -42.81 0.02
CA ALA A 209 1.27 -41.72 -0.71
C ALA A 209 1.83 -41.58 -2.13
N LYS A 210 3.14 -41.77 -2.34
CA LYS A 210 3.77 -41.76 -3.66
C LYS A 210 3.33 -42.93 -4.54
N ARG A 211 3.17 -44.13 -3.96
CA ARG A 211 2.61 -45.28 -4.69
C ARG A 211 1.16 -45.03 -5.10
N ASN A 212 0.36 -44.43 -4.21
CA ASN A 212 -1.02 -44.04 -4.51
C ASN A 212 -1.04 -43.00 -5.63
N ASP A 213 -0.25 -41.93 -5.50
CA ASP A 213 -0.09 -40.85 -6.51
C ASP A 213 0.19 -41.41 -7.91
N ASN A 214 1.12 -42.36 -8.03
CA ASN A 214 1.46 -42.99 -9.31
C ASN A 214 0.33 -43.84 -9.90
N LYS A 215 -0.64 -44.31 -9.09
CA LYS A 215 -1.80 -45.09 -9.55
C LYS A 215 -3.00 -44.20 -9.88
N LEU A 216 -3.02 -42.94 -9.43
CA LEU A 216 -4.18 -42.07 -9.60
C LEU A 216 -4.28 -41.55 -11.04
N ARG A 217 -5.43 -41.80 -11.67
CA ARG A 217 -5.79 -41.20 -12.96
C ARG A 217 -6.45 -39.85 -12.73
N TYR A 218 -5.66 -38.80 -12.54
CA TYR A 218 -6.14 -37.45 -12.27
C TYR A 218 -7.12 -36.94 -13.32
N ASP A 219 -6.85 -37.15 -14.61
CA ASP A 219 -7.74 -36.76 -15.69
C ASP A 219 -9.13 -37.42 -15.58
N HIS A 220 -9.18 -38.69 -15.16
CA HIS A 220 -10.44 -39.40 -14.98
C HIS A 220 -11.21 -38.84 -13.78
N ILE A 221 -10.53 -38.61 -12.64
CA ILE A 221 -11.15 -38.00 -11.46
C ILE A 221 -11.69 -36.61 -11.81
N LEU A 222 -10.90 -35.81 -12.52
CA LEU A 222 -11.28 -34.47 -12.94
C LEU A 222 -12.47 -34.48 -13.88
N ASN A 223 -12.48 -35.32 -14.92
CA ASN A 223 -13.60 -35.40 -15.87
C ASN A 223 -14.90 -35.92 -15.21
N THR A 224 -14.79 -36.77 -14.20
CA THR A 224 -15.96 -37.26 -13.44
C THR A 224 -16.54 -36.19 -12.52
N VAL A 225 -15.70 -35.36 -11.91
CA VAL A 225 -16.14 -34.30 -10.98
C VAL A 225 -16.53 -33.02 -11.73
N ASN A 226 -15.79 -32.70 -12.78
CA ASN A 226 -15.93 -31.51 -13.62
C ASN A 226 -16.13 -31.95 -15.08
N PRO A 227 -17.35 -32.34 -15.48
CA PRO A 227 -17.63 -32.73 -16.86
C PRO A 227 -17.35 -31.57 -17.81
N ARG A 228 -16.97 -31.90 -19.05
CA ARG A 228 -16.70 -30.89 -20.09
C ARG A 228 -17.95 -30.08 -20.37
N ARG A 229 -17.79 -28.76 -20.42
CA ARG A 229 -18.84 -27.80 -20.72
C ARG A 229 -18.49 -27.03 -21.98
N GLU A 230 -19.51 -26.60 -22.71
CA GLU A 230 -19.34 -25.61 -23.76
C GLU A 230 -18.93 -24.27 -23.16
N LEU A 231 -18.09 -23.54 -23.91
CA LEU A 231 -17.60 -22.25 -23.45
C LEU A 231 -18.65 -21.18 -23.73
N ARG A 232 -18.88 -20.32 -22.74
CA ARG A 232 -19.76 -19.16 -22.84
C ARG A 232 -18.96 -17.90 -23.16
N GLU A 233 -19.65 -16.89 -23.70
CA GLU A 233 -19.05 -15.61 -24.05
C GLU A 233 -18.54 -14.85 -22.82
N ALA A 234 -19.35 -14.77 -21.76
CA ALA A 234 -18.95 -14.17 -20.50
C ALA A 234 -17.88 -15.01 -19.79
N ILE A 235 -16.70 -14.45 -19.56
CA ILE A 235 -15.54 -15.22 -19.10
C ILE A 235 -15.81 -15.86 -17.74
N PHE A 236 -16.37 -15.10 -16.79
CA PHE A 236 -16.64 -15.61 -15.43
C PHE A 236 -17.68 -16.73 -15.37
N GLU A 237 -18.56 -16.86 -16.36
CA GLU A 237 -19.52 -17.98 -16.41
C GLU A 237 -18.85 -19.32 -16.75
N ASN A 238 -17.61 -19.28 -17.27
CA ASN A 238 -16.79 -20.44 -17.51
C ASN A 238 -16.01 -20.92 -16.26
N ALA A 239 -16.18 -20.24 -15.12
CA ALA A 239 -15.59 -20.67 -13.86
C ALA A 239 -16.27 -21.93 -13.34
N VAL A 240 -15.48 -22.81 -12.71
CA VAL A 240 -15.95 -24.03 -12.10
C VAL A 240 -16.73 -23.71 -10.82
N PRO A 241 -17.94 -24.26 -10.63
CA PRO A 241 -18.67 -24.14 -9.39
C PRO A 241 -17.84 -24.59 -8.19
N PHE A 242 -17.84 -23.79 -7.12
CA PHE A 242 -16.93 -24.00 -5.99
C PHE A 242 -17.05 -25.38 -5.33
N HIS A 243 -18.26 -25.94 -5.25
CA HIS A 243 -18.51 -27.26 -4.69
C HIS A 243 -17.84 -28.40 -5.49
N GLU A 244 -17.66 -28.24 -6.80
CA GLU A 244 -16.97 -29.23 -7.62
C GLU A 244 -15.45 -29.15 -7.42
N VAL A 245 -14.91 -27.93 -7.24
CA VAL A 245 -13.50 -27.72 -6.90
C VAL A 245 -13.18 -28.41 -5.57
N THR A 246 -14.00 -28.19 -4.55
CA THR A 246 -13.79 -28.81 -3.22
C THR A 246 -13.95 -30.32 -3.28
N ARG A 247 -14.95 -30.83 -4.02
CA ARG A 247 -15.13 -32.28 -4.25
C ARG A 247 -13.90 -32.89 -4.92
N PHE A 248 -13.36 -32.28 -5.98
CA PHE A 248 -12.17 -32.77 -6.66
C PHE A 248 -10.97 -32.82 -5.70
N VAL A 249 -10.73 -31.73 -4.98
CA VAL A 249 -9.63 -31.61 -4.02
C VAL A 249 -9.73 -32.67 -2.92
N PHE A 250 -10.90 -32.85 -2.32
CA PHE A 250 -11.11 -33.87 -1.29
C PHE A 250 -10.92 -35.29 -1.83
N VAL A 251 -11.50 -35.62 -2.99
CA VAL A 251 -11.30 -36.94 -3.61
C VAL A 251 -9.81 -37.22 -3.84
N VAL A 252 -9.05 -36.24 -4.32
CA VAL A 252 -7.60 -36.39 -4.53
C VAL A 252 -6.86 -36.57 -3.20
N ILE A 253 -7.11 -35.73 -2.20
CA ILE A 253 -6.44 -35.80 -0.90
C ILE A 253 -6.68 -37.15 -0.23
N HIS A 254 -7.94 -37.60 -0.16
CA HIS A 254 -8.34 -38.84 0.52
C HIS A 254 -7.87 -40.10 -0.21
N ARG A 255 -7.68 -40.05 -1.53
CA ARG A 255 -7.11 -41.17 -2.29
C ARG A 255 -5.58 -41.19 -2.29
N LEU A 256 -4.95 -40.03 -2.13
CA LEU A 256 -3.49 -39.92 -2.13
C LEU A 256 -2.91 -40.28 -0.76
N PHE A 257 -3.42 -39.68 0.31
CA PHE A 257 -2.90 -39.87 1.66
C PHE A 257 -3.62 -40.98 2.42
N PRO A 258 -2.90 -41.89 3.09
CA PRO A 258 -3.49 -42.94 3.90
C PRO A 258 -4.12 -42.36 5.19
N ARG A 259 -5.09 -43.04 5.80
CA ARG A 259 -5.87 -42.53 6.95
C ARG A 259 -4.99 -42.16 8.15
N GLU A 260 -3.90 -42.88 8.33
CA GLU A 260 -2.88 -42.72 9.38
C GLU A 260 -2.13 -41.38 9.28
N THR A 261 -2.24 -40.65 8.16
CA THR A 261 -1.60 -39.34 7.96
C THR A 261 -2.04 -38.34 9.03
N PHE A 262 -3.34 -38.31 9.34
CA PHE A 262 -3.91 -37.47 10.41
C PHE A 262 -4.51 -38.30 11.56
N GLY A 263 -4.40 -39.63 11.52
CA GLY A 263 -4.71 -40.51 12.63
C GLY A 263 -6.18 -40.93 12.71
N CYS A 264 -7.07 -40.00 13.09
CA CYS A 264 -8.50 -40.25 13.32
C CYS A 264 -9.41 -39.40 12.43
N GLN A 265 -10.72 -39.73 12.40
CA GLN A 265 -11.70 -39.07 11.54
C GLN A 265 -11.93 -37.60 11.94
N GLU A 266 -11.88 -37.28 13.23
CA GLU A 266 -12.05 -35.93 13.75
C GLU A 266 -10.94 -34.99 13.24
N ASN A 267 -9.70 -35.47 13.23
CA ASN A 267 -8.57 -34.74 12.65
C ASN A 267 -8.74 -34.55 11.15
N TRP A 268 -9.22 -35.56 10.43
CA TRP A 268 -9.53 -35.45 9.00
C TRP A 268 -10.61 -34.42 8.71
N ASN A 269 -11.68 -34.38 9.52
CA ASN A 269 -12.74 -33.38 9.40
C ASN A 269 -12.16 -31.97 9.60
N LEU A 270 -11.36 -31.77 10.66
CA LEU A 270 -10.70 -30.48 10.91
C LEU A 270 -9.80 -30.06 9.74
N ILE A 271 -9.03 -30.98 9.14
CA ILE A 271 -8.21 -30.69 7.97
C ILE A 271 -9.08 -30.31 6.78
N ASN A 272 -10.15 -31.06 6.49
CA ASN A 272 -11.08 -30.77 5.39
C ASN A 272 -11.73 -29.40 5.55
N ASP A 273 -12.17 -29.04 6.75
CA ASP A 273 -12.79 -27.75 7.06
C ASP A 273 -11.81 -26.60 6.80
N ASN A 274 -10.54 -26.76 7.21
CA ASN A 274 -9.50 -25.78 6.98
C ASN A 274 -9.09 -25.68 5.50
N VAL A 275 -9.11 -26.80 4.76
CA VAL A 275 -8.93 -26.81 3.30
C VAL A 275 -10.06 -26.06 2.62
N TYR A 276 -11.32 -26.36 2.98
CA TYR A 276 -12.51 -25.66 2.47
C TYR A 276 -12.42 -24.15 2.72
N ALA A 277 -12.10 -23.76 3.97
CA ALA A 277 -11.94 -22.37 4.37
C ALA A 277 -10.80 -21.66 3.59
N MET A 278 -9.66 -22.34 3.37
CA MET A 278 -8.55 -21.79 2.58
C MET A 278 -8.96 -21.52 1.13
N LEU A 279 -9.69 -22.44 0.51
CA LEU A 279 -10.13 -22.32 -0.89
C LEU A 279 -11.26 -21.29 -1.06
N LYS A 280 -12.10 -21.08 -0.04
CA LYS A 280 -13.19 -20.10 -0.07
C LYS A 280 -12.72 -18.66 0.19
N SER A 281 -11.74 -18.49 1.09
CA SER A 281 -11.26 -17.18 1.56
C SER A 281 -10.60 -16.34 0.47
N GLU A 282 -10.49 -15.03 0.69
CA GLU A 282 -9.92 -14.08 -0.28
C GLU A 282 -8.41 -14.26 -0.50
N ARG A 283 -7.90 -13.88 -1.66
CA ARG A 283 -6.46 -13.97 -2.01
C ARG A 283 -5.51 -13.43 -0.94
N THR A 284 -5.91 -12.35 -0.28
CA THR A 284 -5.05 -11.67 0.69
C THR A 284 -5.01 -12.37 2.04
N GLU A 285 -5.96 -13.25 2.34
CA GLU A 285 -6.05 -13.97 3.61
C GLU A 285 -4.98 -15.06 3.72
N THR A 286 -4.51 -15.29 4.95
CA THR A 286 -3.53 -16.33 5.25
C THR A 286 -4.10 -17.40 6.16
N VAL A 287 -3.56 -18.61 6.03
CA VAL A 287 -3.92 -19.73 6.90
C VAL A 287 -2.97 -19.78 8.08
N ASN A 288 -3.51 -19.76 9.30
CA ASN A 288 -2.73 -19.92 10.52
C ASN A 288 -2.56 -21.41 10.85
N VAL A 289 -1.49 -21.99 10.32
CA VAL A 289 -1.15 -23.40 10.51
C VAL A 289 -0.94 -23.77 11.98
N ARG A 290 -0.46 -22.84 12.82
CA ARG A 290 -0.23 -23.14 14.24
C ARG A 290 -1.54 -23.47 14.95
N ASN A 291 -2.60 -22.73 14.67
CA ASN A 291 -3.93 -22.99 15.25
C ASN A 291 -4.46 -24.35 14.79
N ILE A 292 -4.34 -24.65 13.49
CA ILE A 292 -4.73 -25.97 12.95
C ILE A 292 -3.98 -27.06 13.69
N THR A 293 -2.66 -26.91 13.83
CA THR A 293 -1.80 -27.88 14.50
C THR A 293 -2.21 -28.09 15.96
N GLN A 294 -2.51 -27.01 16.69
CA GLN A 294 -2.91 -27.06 18.11
C GLN A 294 -4.29 -27.68 18.33
N SER A 295 -5.18 -27.60 17.35
CA SER A 295 -6.51 -28.20 17.41
C SER A 295 -6.54 -29.69 17.02
N LEU A 296 -5.45 -30.23 16.48
CA LEU A 296 -5.36 -31.66 16.14
C LEU A 296 -5.10 -32.52 17.38
N ILE A 297 -5.75 -33.67 17.43
CA ILE A 297 -5.52 -34.71 18.43
C ILE A 297 -4.18 -35.39 18.12
N MET A 298 -3.09 -34.85 18.68
CA MET A 298 -1.73 -35.31 18.43
C MET A 298 -1.52 -36.79 18.79
N THR A 299 -2.15 -37.27 19.87
CA THR A 299 -2.01 -38.66 20.35
C THR A 299 -2.59 -39.70 19.39
N ALA A 300 -3.50 -39.29 18.50
CA ALA A 300 -4.07 -40.16 17.47
C ALA A 300 -3.14 -40.32 16.25
N ILE A 301 -2.07 -39.52 16.13
CA ILE A 301 -1.20 -39.49 14.96
C ILE A 301 0.01 -40.43 15.16
N PRO A 302 0.02 -41.61 14.53
CA PRO A 302 0.94 -42.69 14.89
C PRO A 302 2.40 -42.46 14.47
N TRP A 303 2.65 -41.54 13.54
CA TRP A 303 3.98 -41.33 12.97
C TRP A 303 4.83 -40.28 13.71
N LEU A 304 4.27 -39.61 14.73
CA LEU A 304 4.97 -38.56 15.49
C LEU A 304 5.95 -39.11 16.54
N GLY A 305 5.81 -40.38 16.93
CA GLY A 305 6.69 -41.00 17.92
C GLY A 305 6.42 -42.49 18.09
N LYS A 306 7.24 -43.17 18.89
CA LYS A 306 7.14 -44.62 19.11
C LYS A 306 5.90 -45.02 19.92
N SER A 307 5.48 -44.17 20.86
CA SER A 307 4.29 -44.33 21.71
C SER A 307 3.23 -43.32 21.31
N ALA A 308 1.95 -43.63 21.50
CA ALA A 308 0.85 -42.67 21.27
C ALA A 308 0.94 -41.47 22.23
N ARG A 309 1.29 -41.70 23.49
CA ARG A 309 1.42 -40.65 24.50
C ARG A 309 2.85 -40.11 24.58
N PRO A 310 3.03 -38.78 24.70
CA PRO A 310 4.33 -38.17 24.95
C PRO A 310 4.90 -38.60 26.30
N THR A 311 6.21 -38.81 26.37
CA THR A 311 6.89 -39.25 27.61
C THR A 311 7.39 -38.08 28.47
N SER A 312 7.53 -36.88 27.90
CA SER A 312 7.99 -35.68 28.60
C SER A 312 7.46 -34.40 27.94
N LYS A 313 7.59 -33.25 28.63
CA LYS A 313 7.28 -31.93 28.07
C LYS A 313 8.11 -31.62 26.81
N GLN A 314 9.36 -32.06 26.78
CA GLN A 314 10.25 -31.89 25.63
C GLN A 314 9.81 -32.77 24.44
N ASP A 315 9.40 -34.02 24.70
CA ASP A 315 8.84 -34.90 23.67
C ASP A 315 7.56 -34.31 23.06
N PHE A 316 6.64 -33.84 23.91
CA PHE A 316 5.42 -33.13 23.46
C PHE A 316 5.76 -31.94 22.55
N ALA A 317 6.69 -31.07 22.97
CA ALA A 317 7.09 -29.90 22.18
C ALA A 317 7.71 -30.28 20.84
N LEU A 318 8.55 -31.33 20.80
CA LEU A 318 9.18 -31.81 19.58
C LEU A 318 8.18 -32.42 18.59
N ARG A 319 7.22 -33.20 19.09
CA ARG A 319 6.13 -33.77 18.27
C ARG A 319 5.24 -32.69 17.70
N MET A 320 4.85 -31.71 18.51
CA MET A 320 4.08 -30.55 18.06
C MET A 320 4.82 -29.73 17.01
N HIS A 321 6.12 -29.52 17.18
CA HIS A 321 6.94 -28.85 16.17
C HIS A 321 7.02 -29.65 14.86
N THR A 322 7.18 -30.96 14.95
CA THR A 322 7.22 -31.86 13.79
C THR A 322 5.88 -31.87 13.04
N LEU A 323 4.76 -31.96 13.78
CA LEU A 323 3.41 -31.87 13.22
C LEU A 323 3.19 -30.52 12.55
N TYR A 324 3.59 -29.43 13.20
CA TYR A 324 3.50 -28.08 12.64
C TYR A 324 4.23 -27.98 11.29
N GLN A 325 5.47 -28.48 11.18
CA GLN A 325 6.24 -28.46 9.93
C GLN A 325 5.54 -29.25 8.82
N PHE A 326 4.96 -30.41 9.14
CA PHE A 326 4.20 -31.22 8.19
C PHE A 326 2.90 -30.53 7.73
N VAL A 327 2.08 -30.02 8.66
CA VAL A 327 0.84 -29.31 8.34
C VAL A 327 1.15 -28.03 7.54
N HIS A 328 2.23 -27.33 7.89
CA HIS A 328 2.70 -26.18 7.12
C HIS A 328 3.05 -26.59 5.70
N TRP A 329 3.78 -27.68 5.52
CA TRP A 329 4.10 -28.19 4.19
C TRP A 329 2.84 -28.54 3.38
N PHE A 330 1.88 -29.22 4.02
CA PHE A 330 0.63 -29.65 3.41
C PHE A 330 -0.15 -28.45 2.85
N PHE A 331 -0.39 -27.41 3.66
CA PHE A 331 -1.14 -26.23 3.22
C PHE A 331 -0.34 -25.32 2.28
N ALA A 332 0.96 -25.09 2.56
CA ALA A 332 1.75 -24.08 1.84
C ALA A 332 2.29 -24.55 0.49
N TYR A 333 2.52 -25.86 0.33
CA TYR A 333 3.15 -26.40 -0.86
C TYR A 333 2.29 -27.46 -1.53
N PHE A 334 1.85 -28.49 -0.80
CA PHE A 334 1.08 -29.58 -1.42
C PHE A 334 -0.27 -29.09 -1.96
N LEU A 335 -1.09 -28.46 -1.11
CA LEU A 335 -2.43 -28.02 -1.49
C LEU A 335 -2.37 -26.93 -2.57
N VAL A 336 -1.49 -25.95 -2.39
CA VAL A 336 -1.23 -24.91 -3.39
C VAL A 336 -0.88 -25.53 -4.74
N ARG A 337 0.03 -26.51 -4.76
CA ARG A 337 0.45 -27.21 -5.98
C ARG A 337 -0.69 -28.02 -6.61
N LEU A 338 -1.48 -28.72 -5.79
CA LEU A 338 -2.64 -29.46 -6.26
C LEU A 338 -3.57 -28.52 -7.04
N ILE A 339 -3.95 -27.39 -6.46
CA ILE A 339 -4.82 -26.42 -7.13
C ILE A 339 -4.15 -25.86 -8.39
N SER A 340 -2.90 -25.41 -8.28
CA SER A 340 -2.19 -24.71 -9.36
C SER A 340 -2.00 -25.58 -10.61
N LEU A 341 -1.93 -26.91 -10.45
CA LEU A 341 -1.75 -27.84 -11.58
C LEU A 341 -3.00 -28.08 -12.41
N PHE A 342 -4.20 -27.86 -11.85
CA PHE A 342 -5.47 -28.13 -12.54
C PHE A 342 -6.27 -26.86 -12.85
N TYR A 343 -6.10 -25.81 -12.04
CA TYR A 343 -6.89 -24.59 -12.13
C TYR A 343 -6.03 -23.34 -12.33
N TYR A 344 -6.51 -22.43 -13.19
CA TYR A 344 -6.13 -21.03 -13.20
C TYR A 344 -7.01 -20.28 -12.20
N VAL A 345 -6.41 -19.71 -11.16
CA VAL A 345 -7.14 -19.05 -10.07
C VAL A 345 -6.95 -17.54 -10.12
N THR A 346 -8.04 -16.80 -10.01
CA THR A 346 -8.09 -15.32 -9.97
C THR A 346 -9.15 -14.84 -8.98
N ASP A 347 -9.08 -13.56 -8.61
CA ASP A 347 -10.11 -12.92 -7.80
C ASP A 347 -11.46 -12.93 -8.55
N ASN A 348 -12.57 -13.22 -7.86
CA ASN A 348 -13.92 -13.13 -8.41
C ASN A 348 -14.52 -11.75 -8.08
N PRO A 349 -14.68 -10.84 -9.06
CA PRO A 349 -15.26 -9.52 -8.82
C PRO A 349 -16.78 -9.57 -8.63
N VAL A 350 -17.45 -10.63 -9.11
CA VAL A 350 -18.89 -10.83 -8.95
C VAL A 350 -19.12 -11.55 -7.62
N LYS A 351 -18.84 -10.87 -6.51
CA LYS A 351 -19.25 -11.32 -5.17
C LYS A 351 -20.73 -11.01 -4.99
N ALA A 352 -21.61 -11.76 -5.64
CA ALA A 352 -23.05 -11.51 -5.53
C ALA A 352 -23.59 -11.94 -4.16
N LYS A 353 -22.99 -12.97 -3.52
CA LYS A 353 -23.47 -13.53 -2.25
C LYS A 353 -22.33 -13.96 -1.29
N PRO A 354 -22.51 -13.84 0.04
CA PRO A 354 -21.56 -14.34 1.05
C PRO A 354 -21.30 -15.86 0.99
N SER A 355 -22.20 -16.61 0.37
CA SER A 355 -22.09 -18.06 0.19
C SER A 355 -21.06 -18.46 -0.87
N GLU A 356 -20.75 -17.59 -1.82
CA GLU A 356 -19.87 -17.87 -2.96
C GLU A 356 -18.37 -17.71 -2.61
N SER A 357 -17.51 -18.38 -3.38
CA SER A 357 -16.07 -18.25 -3.21
C SER A 357 -15.60 -16.87 -3.66
N SER A 358 -14.66 -16.29 -2.91
CA SER A 358 -14.01 -15.04 -3.32
C SER A 358 -13.09 -15.21 -4.53
N ASN A 359 -12.90 -16.45 -4.99
CA ASN A 359 -11.98 -16.83 -6.05
C ASN A 359 -12.74 -17.50 -7.19
N ALA A 360 -12.40 -17.14 -8.42
CA ALA A 360 -12.84 -17.84 -9.61
C ALA A 360 -11.79 -18.89 -9.99
N TYR A 361 -12.24 -20.13 -10.16
CA TYR A 361 -11.41 -21.27 -10.53
C TYR A 361 -11.73 -21.67 -11.97
N PHE A 362 -10.79 -21.50 -12.89
CA PHE A 362 -10.95 -21.96 -14.27
C PHE A 362 -10.14 -23.22 -14.48
N LEU A 363 -10.71 -24.26 -15.08
CA LEU A 363 -9.90 -25.38 -15.56
C LEU A 363 -8.86 -24.86 -16.55
N HIS A 364 -7.62 -25.35 -16.46
CA HIS A 364 -6.57 -24.94 -17.39
C HIS A 364 -6.98 -25.16 -18.85
N SER A 365 -7.63 -26.27 -19.17
CA SER A 365 -8.12 -26.56 -20.53
C SER A 365 -9.06 -25.45 -21.05
N SER A 366 -10.07 -25.09 -20.26
CA SER A 366 -11.03 -24.03 -20.59
C SER A 366 -10.35 -22.67 -20.66
N TRP A 367 -9.54 -22.32 -19.67
CA TRP A 367 -8.78 -21.06 -19.64
C TRP A 367 -7.92 -20.87 -20.88
N ASN A 368 -7.20 -21.92 -21.30
CA ASN A 368 -6.32 -21.87 -22.46
C ASN A 368 -7.09 -21.71 -23.76
N LYS A 369 -8.25 -22.35 -23.89
CA LYS A 369 -9.07 -22.25 -25.08
C LYS A 369 -9.62 -20.82 -25.24
N MET A 370 -10.11 -20.22 -24.14
CA MET A 370 -10.60 -18.83 -24.14
C MET A 370 -9.47 -17.82 -24.37
N SER A 371 -8.38 -17.93 -23.62
CA SER A 371 -7.30 -16.93 -23.66
C SER A 371 -6.43 -16.98 -24.92
N ARG A 372 -6.31 -18.13 -25.59
CA ARG A 372 -5.41 -18.29 -26.74
C ARG A 372 -5.82 -17.45 -27.94
N ALA A 373 -7.11 -17.41 -28.30
CA ALA A 373 -7.58 -16.61 -29.43
C ALA A 373 -7.31 -15.12 -29.18
N TRP A 374 -7.75 -14.63 -28.02
CA TRP A 374 -7.52 -13.27 -27.55
C TRP A 374 -6.03 -12.92 -27.53
N LEU A 375 -5.17 -13.79 -27.00
CA LEU A 375 -3.73 -13.53 -26.90
C LEU A 375 -3.07 -13.41 -28.28
N ARG A 376 -3.49 -14.20 -29.27
CA ARG A 376 -2.96 -14.07 -30.64
C ARG A 376 -3.28 -12.71 -31.23
N GLU A 377 -4.53 -12.26 -31.12
CA GLU A 377 -4.94 -10.93 -31.58
C GLU A 377 -4.18 -9.82 -30.86
N TYR A 378 -3.99 -9.97 -29.55
CA TYR A 378 -3.22 -9.02 -28.76
C TYR A 378 -1.75 -8.94 -29.21
N VAL A 379 -1.10 -10.09 -29.42
CA VAL A 379 0.28 -10.15 -29.90
C VAL A 379 0.40 -9.47 -31.27
N LEU A 380 -0.43 -9.87 -32.24
CA LEU A 380 -0.42 -9.30 -33.59
C LEU A 380 -0.63 -7.78 -33.60
N LYS A 381 -1.44 -7.26 -32.66
CA LYS A 381 -1.80 -5.84 -32.63
C LYS A 381 -0.79 -4.97 -31.89
N TYR A 382 -0.14 -5.46 -30.84
CA TYR A 382 0.61 -4.61 -29.90
C TYR A 382 2.05 -5.04 -29.63
N LEU A 383 2.48 -6.21 -30.11
CA LEU A 383 3.76 -6.81 -29.77
C LEU A 383 4.54 -7.24 -31.02
N ASN A 384 5.86 -7.06 -30.99
CA ASN A 384 6.78 -7.64 -31.95
C ASN A 384 7.77 -8.55 -31.23
N VAL A 385 8.22 -9.60 -31.92
CA VAL A 385 9.26 -10.49 -31.39
C VAL A 385 10.57 -9.72 -31.29
N GLU A 386 11.22 -9.81 -30.14
CA GLU A 386 12.55 -9.26 -29.92
C GLU A 386 13.59 -10.19 -30.54
N SER A 387 14.37 -9.68 -31.50
CA SER A 387 15.36 -10.47 -32.23
C SER A 387 16.67 -10.61 -31.46
N ASP A 388 16.98 -9.67 -30.56
CA ASP A 388 18.15 -9.71 -29.70
C ASP A 388 17.78 -9.44 -28.22
N PRO A 389 17.36 -10.47 -27.48
CA PRO A 389 17.05 -10.33 -26.06
C PRO A 389 18.31 -10.18 -25.17
N GLY A 390 19.52 -10.28 -25.75
CA GLY A 390 20.79 -10.45 -25.03
C GLY A 390 21.54 -9.15 -24.72
N GLU A 391 21.43 -8.11 -25.55
CA GLU A 391 22.30 -6.92 -25.45
C GLU A 391 21.73 -5.76 -24.61
N SER A 392 20.43 -5.74 -24.32
CA SER A 392 19.86 -4.66 -23.51
C SER A 392 20.16 -4.87 -22.02
N GLU A 393 21.31 -4.36 -21.56
CA GLU A 393 21.74 -4.21 -20.15
C GLU A 393 20.80 -3.36 -19.26
N THR A 394 19.54 -3.15 -19.66
CA THR A 394 18.58 -2.35 -18.93
C THR A 394 18.01 -3.16 -17.76
N ASN A 395 18.70 -3.08 -16.62
CA ASN A 395 18.36 -3.74 -15.36
C ASN A 395 16.84 -3.63 -15.05
N PHE A 396 16.16 -4.77 -15.00
CA PHE A 396 14.75 -4.93 -14.62
C PHE A 396 13.68 -4.33 -15.57
N ASN A 397 14.02 -4.00 -16.82
CA ASN A 397 13.05 -3.52 -17.84
C ASN A 397 12.34 -4.67 -18.61
N ARG A 398 12.08 -5.79 -17.92
CA ARG A 398 11.44 -6.99 -18.48
C ARG A 398 10.34 -7.46 -17.56
N GLY A 399 9.31 -8.10 -18.10
CA GLY A 399 8.30 -8.78 -17.31
C GLY A 399 7.73 -10.03 -17.96
N THR A 400 6.72 -10.59 -17.32
CA THR A 400 5.95 -11.73 -17.83
C THR A 400 4.49 -11.34 -17.95
N LEU A 401 3.90 -11.57 -19.12
CA LEU A 401 2.50 -11.26 -19.37
C LEU A 401 1.57 -12.19 -18.59
N ARG A 402 0.63 -11.59 -17.86
CA ARG A 402 -0.44 -12.26 -17.12
C ARG A 402 -1.78 -11.73 -17.60
N LEU A 403 -2.74 -12.63 -17.81
CA LEU A 403 -4.10 -12.26 -18.20
C LEU A 403 -5.02 -12.25 -16.98
N ILE A 404 -5.76 -11.17 -16.79
CA ILE A 404 -6.78 -11.04 -15.75
C ILE A 404 -8.14 -10.99 -16.44
N PRO A 405 -9.10 -11.86 -16.11
CA PRO A 405 -10.39 -11.81 -16.77
C PRO A 405 -11.20 -10.57 -16.35
N LYS A 406 -11.91 -9.99 -17.32
CA LYS A 406 -13.02 -9.05 -17.14
C LYS A 406 -14.33 -9.75 -17.56
N LYS A 407 -15.44 -9.00 -17.64
CA LYS A 407 -16.77 -9.55 -17.96
C LYS A 407 -16.77 -10.38 -19.26
N SER A 408 -16.25 -9.79 -20.34
CA SER A 408 -16.19 -10.38 -21.69
C SER A 408 -14.85 -10.13 -22.40
N ASP A 409 -13.81 -9.76 -21.66
CA ASP A 409 -12.51 -9.36 -22.20
C ASP A 409 -11.38 -9.72 -21.21
N PHE A 410 -10.11 -9.65 -21.63
CA PHE A 410 -8.97 -9.82 -20.74
C PHE A 410 -8.20 -8.52 -20.53
N ARG A 411 -7.75 -8.30 -19.30
CA ARG A 411 -6.73 -7.28 -18.99
C ARG A 411 -5.34 -7.92 -19.04
N PRO A 412 -4.48 -7.52 -19.99
CA PRO A 412 -3.08 -7.88 -19.98
C PRO A 412 -2.36 -7.12 -18.86
N LEU A 413 -1.61 -7.81 -18.02
CA LEU A 413 -0.76 -7.25 -16.98
C LEU A 413 0.64 -7.84 -17.12
N CYS A 414 1.62 -7.03 -17.49
CA CYS A 414 3.02 -7.42 -17.47
C CYS A 414 3.55 -7.31 -16.04
N VAL A 415 3.88 -8.45 -15.44
CA VAL A 415 4.47 -8.50 -14.09
C VAL A 415 5.97 -8.30 -14.23
N PRO A 416 6.56 -7.19 -13.73
CA PRO A 416 8.00 -6.97 -13.87
C PRO A 416 8.80 -8.10 -13.24
N SER A 417 9.82 -8.55 -13.96
CA SER A 417 10.79 -9.53 -13.49
C SER A 417 11.64 -8.90 -12.39
N LYS A 418 11.79 -9.64 -11.30
CA LYS A 418 12.69 -9.25 -10.20
C LYS A 418 14.09 -9.84 -10.37
N PHE A 419 14.34 -10.45 -11.51
CA PHE A 419 15.50 -11.25 -11.81
C PHE A 419 16.10 -10.79 -13.15
N THR A 420 17.43 -10.75 -13.21
CA THR A 420 18.16 -10.53 -14.47
C THR A 420 18.34 -11.88 -15.19
N LEU A 421 18.79 -11.85 -16.45
CA LEU A 421 19.00 -13.04 -17.28
C LEU A 421 20.02 -14.03 -16.68
N CYS A 422 20.89 -13.55 -15.79
CA CYS A 422 21.92 -14.34 -15.10
C CYS A 422 21.30 -15.29 -14.05
N ASP A 423 21.36 -16.58 -14.37
CA ASP A 423 21.25 -17.76 -13.51
C ASP A 423 20.02 -17.89 -12.58
N GLN A 424 18.93 -18.43 -13.13
CA GLN A 424 17.63 -18.57 -12.46
C GLN A 424 17.50 -19.81 -11.56
N ASN A 425 18.53 -20.63 -11.40
CA ASN A 425 18.38 -21.94 -10.76
C ASN A 425 18.78 -21.99 -9.28
N ASP A 426 19.51 -21.00 -8.76
CA ASP A 426 19.87 -20.92 -7.34
C ASP A 426 18.94 -20.01 -6.50
N ILE A 427 18.53 -20.49 -5.33
CA ILE A 427 17.67 -19.78 -4.36
C ILE A 427 18.42 -18.58 -3.76
N ALA A 428 19.72 -18.70 -3.51
CA ALA A 428 20.51 -17.60 -2.95
C ALA A 428 20.65 -16.47 -3.96
N THR A 429 20.96 -16.78 -5.22
CA THR A 429 20.99 -15.81 -6.34
C THR A 429 19.67 -15.07 -6.51
N LYS A 430 18.53 -15.79 -6.45
CA LYS A 430 17.20 -15.16 -6.47
C LYS A 430 16.98 -14.17 -5.34
N ALA A 431 17.40 -14.50 -4.12
CA ALA A 431 17.25 -13.59 -2.98
C ALA A 431 18.09 -12.30 -3.14
N VAL A 432 19.30 -12.42 -3.69
CA VAL A 432 20.18 -11.29 -4.00
C VAL A 432 19.57 -10.40 -5.08
N GLN A 433 19.11 -10.97 -6.20
CA GLN A 433 18.49 -10.21 -7.29
C GLN A 433 17.19 -9.53 -6.86
N MET A 434 16.36 -10.18 -6.04
CA MET A 434 15.16 -9.54 -5.46
C MET A 434 15.53 -8.31 -4.60
N LYS A 435 16.65 -8.36 -3.88
CA LYS A 435 17.17 -7.22 -3.12
C LYS A 435 17.67 -6.12 -4.05
N GLN A 436 18.41 -6.47 -5.12
CA GLN A 436 18.87 -5.51 -6.13
C GLN A 436 17.70 -4.82 -6.84
N HIS A 437 16.66 -5.55 -7.25
CA HIS A 437 15.44 -4.97 -7.81
C HIS A 437 14.79 -3.99 -6.81
N ALA A 438 14.68 -4.37 -5.54
CA ALA A 438 14.09 -3.51 -4.52
C ALA A 438 14.93 -2.22 -4.29
N ILE A 439 16.26 -2.32 -4.40
CA ILE A 439 17.16 -1.16 -4.38
C ILE A 439 16.90 -0.30 -5.62
N HIS A 440 16.96 -0.87 -6.83
CA HIS A 440 16.74 -0.15 -8.08
C HIS A 440 15.38 0.57 -8.12
N ASP A 441 14.29 -0.10 -7.76
CA ASP A 441 12.97 0.54 -7.64
C ASP A 441 13.00 1.72 -6.66
N PHE A 442 13.65 1.54 -5.51
CA PHE A 442 13.73 2.58 -4.48
C PHE A 442 14.62 3.76 -4.85
N THR A 443 15.76 3.52 -5.51
CA THR A 443 16.81 4.51 -5.77
C THR A 443 16.71 5.14 -7.16
N MET A 444 16.09 4.49 -8.15
CA MET A 444 15.98 4.98 -9.53
C MET A 444 14.52 5.26 -9.91
N MET A 445 13.69 4.21 -9.94
CA MET A 445 12.33 4.31 -10.50
C MET A 445 11.42 5.28 -9.74
N ARG A 446 11.37 5.15 -8.41
CA ARG A 446 10.51 6.02 -7.60
C ARG A 446 10.99 7.48 -7.61
N PRO A 447 12.28 7.82 -7.41
CA PRO A 447 12.75 9.20 -7.53
C PRO A 447 12.44 9.84 -8.88
N ILE A 448 12.68 9.12 -9.99
CA ILE A 448 12.39 9.65 -11.33
C ILE A 448 10.90 9.90 -11.52
N ARG A 449 10.03 8.97 -11.07
CA ARG A 449 8.58 9.21 -11.05
C ARG A 449 8.21 10.46 -10.22
N ASP A 450 8.85 10.64 -9.08
CA ASP A 450 8.61 11.78 -8.19
C ASP A 450 9.07 13.10 -8.88
N ILE A 451 10.18 13.09 -9.65
CA ILE A 451 10.66 14.22 -10.46
C ILE A 451 9.72 14.57 -11.61
N LEU A 452 9.24 13.58 -12.35
CA LEU A 452 8.27 13.80 -13.44
C LEU A 452 7.00 14.48 -12.93
N ARG A 453 6.49 14.04 -11.76
CA ARG A 453 5.32 14.65 -11.11
C ARG A 453 5.59 16.07 -10.63
N TYR A 454 6.79 16.32 -10.10
CA TYR A 454 7.21 17.66 -9.71
C TYR A 454 7.21 18.61 -10.91
N GLN A 455 7.77 18.17 -12.04
CA GLN A 455 7.81 18.97 -13.26
C GLN A 455 6.42 19.22 -13.85
N GLN A 456 5.58 18.20 -13.87
CA GLN A 456 4.18 18.31 -14.26
C GLN A 456 3.43 19.37 -13.44
N GLN A 457 3.67 19.42 -12.12
CA GLN A 457 3.09 20.43 -11.23
C GLN A 457 3.66 21.82 -11.47
N ARG A 458 4.98 21.93 -11.68
CA ARG A 458 5.64 23.21 -11.97
C ARG A 458 5.11 23.82 -13.27
N LEU A 459 5.00 23.02 -14.33
CA LEU A 459 4.45 23.44 -15.61
C LEU A 459 3.00 23.90 -15.49
N ALA A 460 2.17 23.16 -14.73
CA ALA A 460 0.79 23.51 -14.45
C ALA A 460 0.65 24.86 -13.72
N GLN A 461 1.58 25.19 -12.82
CA GLN A 461 1.60 26.48 -12.12
C GLN A 461 2.03 27.63 -13.03
N THR A 462 3.01 27.41 -13.91
CA THR A 462 3.52 28.45 -14.83
C THR A 462 2.56 28.76 -15.97
N LYS A 463 2.00 27.73 -16.63
CA LYS A 463 1.08 27.90 -17.78
C LYS A 463 -0.37 28.13 -17.34
N GLY A 464 -0.72 27.84 -16.09
CA GLY A 464 -2.10 27.66 -15.66
C GLY A 464 -2.69 26.35 -16.21
N CYS A 465 -3.87 25.98 -15.72
CA CYS A 465 -4.59 24.79 -16.20
C CYS A 465 -6.03 25.17 -16.54
N PRO A 466 -6.54 24.86 -17.74
CA PRO A 466 -7.92 25.13 -18.12
C PRO A 466 -8.94 24.39 -17.22
N PHE A 467 -8.58 23.19 -16.79
CA PHE A 467 -9.35 22.31 -15.92
C PHE A 467 -8.48 21.77 -14.76
N PRO A 468 -9.07 21.36 -13.63
CA PRO A 468 -8.31 20.91 -12.48
C PRO A 468 -7.64 19.55 -12.70
N ARG A 469 -6.48 19.34 -12.07
CA ARG A 469 -5.71 18.09 -12.12
C ARG A 469 -5.92 17.26 -10.85
N CYS A 470 -6.75 16.23 -10.94
CA CYS A 470 -7.06 15.35 -9.81
C CYS A 470 -6.10 14.16 -9.76
N SER A 471 -5.44 13.96 -8.61
CA SER A 471 -4.56 12.79 -8.37
C SER A 471 -5.21 11.75 -7.44
N SER A 472 -6.34 12.09 -6.85
CA SER A 472 -7.08 11.28 -5.89
C SER A 472 -8.56 11.64 -5.86
N VAL A 473 -9.38 10.76 -5.30
CA VAL A 473 -10.81 11.02 -5.06
C VAL A 473 -11.02 12.21 -4.10
N ASN A 474 -10.06 12.49 -3.21
CA ASN A 474 -10.10 13.67 -2.35
C ASN A 474 -9.93 14.97 -3.15
N ASP A 475 -9.11 14.95 -4.21
CA ASP A 475 -8.97 16.09 -5.11
C ASP A 475 -10.28 16.31 -5.86
N VAL A 476 -10.90 15.24 -6.38
CA VAL A 476 -12.22 15.32 -7.02
C VAL A 476 -13.25 15.99 -6.10
N GLY A 477 -13.38 15.56 -4.84
CA GLY A 477 -14.31 16.19 -3.89
C GLY A 477 -14.01 17.67 -3.60
N ARG A 478 -12.72 18.06 -3.58
CA ARG A 478 -12.28 19.44 -3.40
C ARG A 478 -12.63 20.32 -4.60
N GLU A 479 -12.39 19.81 -5.82
CA GLU A 479 -12.65 20.55 -7.06
C GLU A 479 -14.16 20.70 -7.30
N ILE A 480 -14.97 19.71 -6.92
CA ILE A 480 -16.44 19.84 -6.92
C ILE A 480 -16.88 20.96 -5.96
N LYS A 481 -16.27 21.06 -4.78
CA LYS A 481 -16.55 22.17 -3.86
C LYS A 481 -16.22 23.53 -4.47
N ILE A 482 -15.06 23.66 -5.10
CA ILE A 482 -14.64 24.90 -5.77
C ILE A 482 -15.62 25.25 -6.89
N PHE A 483 -16.00 24.26 -7.70
CA PHE A 483 -16.98 24.44 -8.78
C PHE A 483 -18.35 24.87 -8.26
N LYS A 484 -18.86 24.23 -7.19
CA LYS A 484 -20.12 24.63 -6.55
C LYS A 484 -20.07 26.08 -6.06
N ALA A 485 -18.97 26.49 -5.43
CA ALA A 485 -18.80 27.87 -4.98
C ALA A 485 -18.82 28.85 -6.16
N ALA A 486 -18.14 28.52 -7.27
CA ALA A 486 -18.15 29.34 -8.48
C ALA A 486 -19.56 29.48 -9.09
N LEU A 487 -20.33 28.39 -9.14
CA LEU A 487 -21.74 28.42 -9.58
C LEU A 487 -22.58 29.33 -8.69
N LEU A 488 -22.50 29.17 -7.37
CA LEU A 488 -23.24 30.01 -6.43
C LEU A 488 -22.88 31.50 -6.57
N THR A 489 -21.61 31.82 -6.81
CA THR A 489 -21.19 33.21 -7.05
C THR A 489 -21.74 33.76 -8.36
N ARG A 490 -21.69 32.98 -9.45
CA ARG A 490 -22.14 33.45 -10.77
C ARG A 490 -23.66 33.55 -10.90
N PHE A 491 -24.40 32.68 -10.21
CA PHE A 491 -25.86 32.57 -10.31
C PHE A 491 -26.56 33.01 -9.02
N GLU A 492 -26.01 34.01 -8.33
CA GLU A 492 -26.64 34.73 -7.20
C GLU A 492 -27.19 33.81 -6.09
N GLY A 493 -26.41 32.80 -5.71
CA GLY A 493 -26.74 31.85 -4.65
C GLY A 493 -27.59 30.66 -5.10
N ASN A 494 -27.97 30.58 -6.37
CA ASN A 494 -28.70 29.45 -6.94
C ASN A 494 -27.79 28.52 -7.74
N ILE A 495 -28.13 27.23 -7.77
CA ILE A 495 -27.46 26.25 -8.61
C ILE A 495 -28.33 26.01 -9.84
N PRO A 496 -27.87 26.37 -11.06
CA PRO A 496 -28.62 26.08 -12.27
C PRO A 496 -28.64 24.57 -12.54
N PRO A 497 -29.64 24.07 -13.30
CA PRO A 497 -29.62 22.69 -13.77
C PRO A 497 -28.33 22.38 -14.54
N LEU A 498 -27.67 21.29 -14.18
CA LEU A 498 -26.44 20.84 -14.83
C LEU A 498 -26.69 19.66 -15.76
N PHE A 499 -25.92 19.63 -16.84
CA PHE A 499 -25.76 18.50 -17.72
C PHE A 499 -24.41 17.85 -17.46
N ALA A 500 -24.35 16.54 -17.63
CA ALA A 500 -23.09 15.84 -17.51
C ALA A 500 -22.92 14.76 -18.58
N VAL A 501 -21.67 14.56 -18.97
CA VAL A 501 -21.25 13.41 -19.76
C VAL A 501 -20.08 12.73 -19.06
N GLN A 502 -20.24 11.44 -18.81
CA GLN A 502 -19.20 10.57 -18.28
C GLN A 502 -18.73 9.62 -19.38
N PHE A 503 -17.43 9.44 -19.52
CA PHE A 503 -16.85 8.53 -20.50
C PHE A 503 -15.51 7.96 -20.03
N ASP A 504 -15.18 6.77 -20.56
CA ASP A 504 -13.98 5.99 -20.26
C ASP A 504 -13.10 5.84 -21.51
N MET A 505 -11.78 5.79 -21.34
CA MET A 505 -10.85 5.55 -22.45
C MET A 505 -10.55 4.07 -22.62
N LYS A 506 -10.95 3.50 -23.78
CA LYS A 506 -10.76 2.10 -24.12
C LYS A 506 -9.27 1.75 -24.20
N HIS A 507 -8.86 0.78 -23.37
CA HIS A 507 -7.48 0.28 -23.28
C HIS A 507 -6.42 1.39 -23.25
N CYS A 508 -6.63 2.43 -22.43
CA CYS A 508 -5.80 3.63 -22.36
C CYS A 508 -4.29 3.34 -22.46
N TYR A 509 -3.74 2.50 -21.56
CA TYR A 509 -2.31 2.16 -21.55
C TYR A 509 -1.85 1.43 -22.81
N ASP A 510 -2.67 0.54 -23.37
CA ASP A 510 -2.31 -0.22 -24.57
C ASP A 510 -2.34 0.65 -25.83
N ASN A 511 -3.13 1.74 -25.82
CA ASN A 511 -3.35 2.61 -26.97
C ASN A 511 -2.49 3.88 -26.97
N LEU A 512 -1.87 4.26 -25.85
CA LEU A 512 -0.99 5.43 -25.74
C LEU A 512 0.02 5.48 -26.89
N ASN A 513 0.22 6.66 -27.45
CA ASN A 513 1.21 6.86 -28.50
C ASN A 513 2.60 7.06 -27.89
N GLN A 514 3.54 6.15 -28.18
CA GLN A 514 4.90 6.20 -27.64
C GLN A 514 5.65 7.48 -28.02
N ALA A 515 5.53 7.95 -29.27
CA ALA A 515 6.14 9.21 -29.69
C ALA A 515 5.54 10.39 -28.92
N LYS A 516 4.21 10.38 -28.70
CA LYS A 516 3.54 11.42 -27.93
C LYS A 516 3.93 11.41 -26.45
N ILE A 517 4.14 10.22 -25.85
CA ILE A 517 4.69 10.10 -24.50
C ILE A 517 6.02 10.83 -24.43
N LEU A 518 6.96 10.53 -25.33
CA LEU A 518 8.29 11.13 -25.32
C LEU A 518 8.23 12.65 -25.52
N SER A 519 7.43 13.14 -26.48
CA SER A 519 7.29 14.58 -26.71
C SER A 519 6.69 15.32 -25.51
N CYS A 520 5.68 14.74 -24.84
CA CYS A 520 5.07 15.36 -23.67
C CYS A 520 6.04 15.37 -22.48
N ILE A 521 6.87 14.33 -22.35
CA ILE A 521 7.91 14.29 -21.31
C ILE A 521 8.99 15.33 -21.61
N GLU A 522 9.45 15.46 -22.85
CA GLU A 522 10.41 16.49 -23.25
C GLU A 522 9.88 17.91 -22.99
N GLU A 523 8.59 18.16 -23.25
CA GLU A 523 7.92 19.43 -22.97
C GLU A 523 7.98 19.80 -21.48
N LEU A 524 7.89 18.82 -20.56
CA LEU A 524 8.00 19.09 -19.12
C LEU A 524 9.35 19.73 -18.73
N PHE A 525 10.39 19.49 -19.52
CA PHE A 525 11.75 19.96 -19.30
C PHE A 525 12.19 20.97 -20.37
N SER A 526 11.27 21.59 -21.12
CA SER A 526 11.62 22.48 -22.24
C SER A 526 12.36 23.74 -21.80
N ASN A 527 12.10 24.20 -20.58
CA ASN A 527 12.67 25.42 -20.00
C ASN A 527 13.94 25.14 -19.19
N ASP A 528 14.38 23.88 -19.13
CA ASP A 528 15.51 23.45 -18.30
C ASP A 528 16.75 23.24 -19.17
N LEU A 529 17.92 23.59 -18.64
CA LEU A 529 19.20 23.33 -19.30
C LEU A 529 19.47 21.83 -19.37
N ASN A 530 20.29 21.39 -20.33
CA ASN A 530 20.71 19.98 -20.41
C ASN A 530 21.48 19.51 -19.18
N SER A 531 22.23 20.43 -18.56
CA SER A 531 22.96 20.22 -17.31
C SER A 531 22.08 20.36 -16.05
N GLU A 532 20.78 20.59 -16.19
CA GLU A 532 19.88 20.75 -15.05
C GLU A 532 19.83 19.46 -14.23
N GLU A 533 19.89 19.61 -12.91
CA GLU A 533 19.96 18.52 -11.96
C GLU A 533 18.81 18.58 -10.96
N TYR A 534 18.20 17.43 -10.71
CA TYR A 534 17.12 17.28 -9.76
C TYR A 534 17.56 16.43 -8.59
N MET A 535 17.13 16.87 -7.41
CA MET A 535 17.37 16.17 -6.17
C MET A 535 16.05 15.72 -5.57
N THR A 536 15.97 14.43 -5.22
CA THR A 536 14.84 13.84 -4.53
C THR A 536 15.25 13.43 -3.12
N ARG A 537 14.59 14.00 -2.11
CA ARG A 537 14.82 13.62 -0.70
C ARG A 537 13.62 12.95 -0.09
N ARG A 538 13.84 11.93 0.72
CA ARG A 538 12.79 11.25 1.49
C ARG A 538 12.95 11.47 2.98
N PHE A 539 11.84 11.76 3.65
CA PHE A 539 11.78 11.88 5.10
C PHE A 539 10.51 11.20 5.62
N THR A 540 10.40 11.04 6.94
CA THR A 540 9.21 10.46 7.56
C THR A 540 8.49 11.50 8.41
N ARG A 541 7.16 11.48 8.38
CA ARG A 541 6.30 12.32 9.24
C ARG A 541 5.36 11.44 10.04
N SER A 542 5.40 11.56 11.36
CA SER A 542 4.47 10.97 12.30
C SER A 542 3.59 12.07 12.89
N THR A 543 2.37 11.77 13.34
CA THR A 543 1.53 12.73 14.08
C THR A 543 1.27 12.18 15.47
N ARG A 544 1.23 13.02 16.52
CA ARG A 544 0.82 12.57 17.87
C ARG A 544 -0.53 11.83 17.77
N GLY A 545 -0.61 10.60 18.29
CA GLY A 545 -1.76 9.71 18.18
C GLY A 545 -1.73 8.68 17.04
N ASN A 546 -0.85 8.84 16.04
CA ASN A 546 -0.60 7.81 15.02
C ASN A 546 0.72 7.09 15.30
N THR A 547 0.66 5.78 15.52
CA THR A 547 1.85 4.92 15.71
C THR A 547 2.64 4.66 14.41
N ILE A 548 2.14 5.15 13.26
CA ILE A 548 2.71 4.87 11.94
C ILE A 548 3.25 6.16 11.32
N SER A 549 4.56 6.21 11.08
CA SER A 549 5.19 7.27 10.32
C SER A 549 4.93 7.10 8.82
N ALA A 550 4.47 8.17 8.16
CA ALA A 550 4.24 8.21 6.72
C ALA A 550 5.51 8.71 6.01
N PRO A 551 6.02 7.99 4.99
CA PRO A 551 7.10 8.51 4.16
C PRO A 551 6.60 9.68 3.33
N LYS A 552 7.45 10.68 3.16
CA LYS A 552 7.25 11.86 2.33
C LYS A 552 8.47 12.06 1.44
N THR A 553 8.24 12.61 0.26
CA THR A 553 9.29 12.93 -0.72
C THR A 553 9.22 14.42 -1.03
N LEU A 554 10.38 15.07 -1.14
CA LEU A 554 10.56 16.39 -1.72
C LEU A 554 11.44 16.28 -2.95
N VAL A 555 11.14 17.10 -3.94
CA VAL A 555 11.92 17.21 -5.17
C VAL A 555 12.23 18.69 -5.39
N LYS A 556 13.49 19.00 -5.70
CA LYS A 556 13.96 20.35 -6.05
C LYS A 556 15.00 20.27 -7.17
N SER A 557 15.08 21.33 -7.97
CA SER A 557 16.22 21.59 -8.85
C SER A 557 17.47 21.93 -8.02
N LEU A 558 18.64 21.89 -8.64
CA LEU A 558 19.90 22.31 -8.01
C LEU A 558 19.83 23.77 -7.56
N SER A 559 19.18 24.65 -8.34
CA SER A 559 18.98 26.05 -8.01
C SER A 559 18.17 26.31 -6.74
N ALA A 560 17.35 25.35 -6.31
CA ALA A 560 16.50 25.43 -5.13
C ALA A 560 16.86 24.35 -4.09
N VAL A 561 18.13 23.92 -4.06
CA VAL A 561 18.60 22.84 -3.19
C VAL A 561 18.39 23.16 -1.71
N GLU A 562 18.46 24.43 -1.31
CA GLU A 562 18.25 24.89 0.06
C GLU A 562 16.83 24.57 0.56
N GLU A 563 15.83 24.55 -0.33
CA GLU A 563 14.45 24.21 -0.01
C GLU A 563 14.23 22.72 0.27
N LEU A 564 15.26 21.87 0.07
CA LEU A 564 15.23 20.50 0.57
C LEU A 564 15.34 20.47 2.09
N ASP A 565 15.86 21.53 2.71
CA ASP A 565 15.91 21.68 4.17
C ASP A 565 14.50 21.87 4.72
N ILE A 566 13.92 20.76 5.15
CA ILE A 566 12.58 20.74 5.74
C ILE A 566 12.48 21.53 7.04
N PHE A 567 13.61 21.88 7.67
CA PHE A 567 13.65 22.62 8.93
C PHE A 567 13.66 24.13 8.69
N LEU A 568 14.31 24.59 7.63
CA LEU A 568 14.36 26.00 7.26
C LEU A 568 13.13 26.42 6.42
N HIS A 569 12.70 25.57 5.48
CA HIS A 569 11.75 25.98 4.43
C HIS A 569 10.35 25.39 4.57
N ASN A 570 10.12 24.42 5.48
CA ASN A 570 8.81 23.75 5.64
C ASN A 570 8.04 24.20 6.89
N VAL A 571 7.96 25.52 7.05
CA VAL A 571 7.21 26.18 8.13
C VAL A 571 5.75 26.27 7.71
N ASN A 572 5.02 25.17 7.85
CA ASN A 572 3.55 25.21 7.96
C ASN A 572 3.19 24.99 9.45
N PRO A 573 3.30 26.04 10.29
CA PRO A 573 3.22 25.94 11.74
C PRO A 573 1.81 25.55 12.22
N SER A 574 0.79 25.68 11.37
CA SER A 574 -0.61 25.34 11.64
C SER A 574 -0.87 23.88 12.03
N LYS A 575 0.10 22.97 11.87
CA LYS A 575 0.01 21.56 12.29
C LYS A 575 0.95 21.26 13.46
N HIS A 576 0.68 21.91 14.60
CA HIS A 576 1.40 21.85 15.88
C HIS A 576 1.57 20.45 16.53
N ASN A 577 1.42 19.32 15.80
CA ASN A 577 1.45 17.96 16.35
C ASN A 577 2.18 16.91 15.47
N ALA A 578 2.95 17.33 14.46
CA ALA A 578 3.66 16.41 13.54
C ALA A 578 5.16 16.26 13.87
N VAL A 579 5.59 15.03 14.11
CA VAL A 579 6.96 14.59 14.34
C VAL A 579 7.68 14.22 13.04
N TYR A 580 8.74 14.93 12.69
CA TYR A 580 9.56 14.62 11.50
C TYR A 580 10.77 13.76 11.89
N GLY A 581 10.96 12.64 11.18
CA GLY A 581 12.11 11.76 11.32
C GLY A 581 12.90 11.72 10.02
N ASP A 582 14.14 12.19 10.06
CA ASP A 582 15.08 12.09 8.94
C ASP A 582 15.92 10.82 9.08
N ARG A 583 15.84 9.93 8.08
CA ARG A 583 16.61 8.68 8.04
C ARG A 583 17.22 8.41 6.67
N VAL A 584 17.12 9.31 5.68
CA VAL A 584 17.25 8.87 4.28
C VAL A 584 17.87 9.89 3.32
N ARG A 585 18.76 9.29 2.52
CA ARG A 585 19.46 9.68 1.29
C ARG A 585 18.70 10.64 0.37
N THR A 586 19.43 11.64 -0.12
CA THR A 586 19.09 12.42 -1.30
C THR A 586 19.57 11.66 -2.54
N PHE A 587 18.71 11.56 -3.56
CA PHE A 587 19.08 11.04 -4.88
C PHE A 587 19.20 12.19 -5.87
N LYS A 588 20.19 12.12 -6.76
CA LYS A 588 20.50 13.17 -7.74
C LYS A 588 20.41 12.61 -9.15
N PHE A 589 19.77 13.33 -10.06
CA PHE A 589 19.59 12.95 -11.46
C PHE A 589 19.74 14.15 -12.38
N GLN A 590 20.45 13.98 -13.49
CA GLN A 590 20.47 14.95 -14.58
C GLN A 590 19.28 14.78 -15.51
N ARG A 591 18.87 15.86 -16.18
CA ARG A 591 17.81 15.86 -17.20
C ARG A 591 17.99 14.73 -18.23
N GLY A 592 19.20 14.58 -18.80
CA GLY A 592 19.50 13.52 -19.77
C GLY A 592 19.22 12.11 -19.24
N GLN A 593 19.70 11.80 -18.03
CA GLN A 593 19.50 10.50 -17.38
C GLN A 593 18.01 10.18 -17.15
N ILE A 594 17.21 11.19 -16.84
CA ILE A 594 15.77 11.04 -16.66
C ILE A 594 15.11 10.69 -17.99
N LEU A 595 15.43 11.44 -19.05
CA LEU A 595 14.87 11.23 -20.38
C LEU A 595 15.28 9.87 -20.95
N ASP A 596 16.54 9.46 -20.79
CA ASP A 596 17.05 8.17 -21.25
C ASP A 596 16.35 7.00 -20.54
N LEU A 597 16.15 7.09 -19.23
CA LEU A 597 15.42 6.06 -18.51
C LEU A 597 13.96 5.98 -18.96
N VAL A 598 13.28 7.14 -19.12
CA VAL A 598 11.90 7.17 -19.61
C VAL A 598 11.81 6.57 -21.01
N ARG A 599 12.72 6.95 -21.91
CA ARG A 599 12.82 6.40 -23.25
C ARG A 599 12.96 4.88 -23.22
N SER A 600 13.86 4.37 -22.38
CA SER A 600 14.06 2.93 -22.26
C SER A 600 12.83 2.21 -21.70
N GLN A 601 12.15 2.78 -20.70
CA GLN A 601 10.90 2.22 -20.16
C GLN A 601 9.75 2.20 -21.19
N VAL A 602 9.76 3.12 -22.16
CA VAL A 602 8.70 3.22 -23.18
C VAL A 602 9.00 2.34 -24.39
N LEU A 603 10.25 2.34 -24.88
CA LEU A 603 10.64 1.71 -26.15
C LEU A 603 11.28 0.34 -25.98
N ASP A 604 12.08 0.14 -24.94
CA ASP A 604 12.93 -1.06 -24.79
C ASP A 604 12.33 -2.11 -23.85
N ALA A 605 11.22 -1.77 -23.18
CA ALA A 605 10.56 -2.69 -22.26
C ALA A 605 10.15 -3.99 -22.99
N THR A 606 10.43 -5.14 -22.37
CA THR A 606 10.10 -6.45 -22.94
C THR A 606 9.15 -7.26 -22.05
N THR A 607 8.39 -8.16 -22.68
CA THR A 607 7.57 -9.15 -21.97
C THR A 607 7.78 -10.54 -22.53
N GLU A 608 7.71 -11.53 -21.66
CA GLU A 608 7.61 -12.93 -22.07
C GLU A 608 6.19 -13.43 -21.93
N LEU A 609 5.82 -14.34 -22.83
CA LEU A 609 4.55 -15.05 -22.77
C LEU A 609 4.79 -16.41 -22.12
N PRO A 610 4.07 -16.79 -21.04
CA PRO A 610 4.31 -18.02 -20.30
C PRO A 610 4.18 -19.36 -21.06
N ARG A 611 3.90 -19.32 -22.37
CA ARG A 611 3.74 -20.49 -23.24
C ARG A 611 4.56 -20.44 -24.52
N LEU A 612 5.17 -19.31 -24.79
CA LEU A 612 6.10 -19.11 -25.90
C LEU A 612 7.46 -18.88 -25.27
N GLU A 613 7.94 -19.89 -24.55
CA GLU A 613 9.23 -19.85 -23.86
C GLU A 613 10.35 -19.60 -24.87
N GLY A 614 11.31 -18.77 -24.47
CA GLY A 614 12.45 -18.39 -25.31
C GLY A 614 12.20 -17.19 -26.23
N LEU A 615 10.97 -16.68 -26.33
CA LEU A 615 10.66 -15.45 -27.07
C LEU A 615 10.37 -14.29 -26.11
N ALA A 616 11.16 -13.23 -26.24
CA ALA A 616 10.84 -11.94 -25.67
C ALA A 616 10.05 -11.11 -26.71
N PHE A 617 9.14 -10.27 -26.23
CA PHE A 617 8.32 -9.41 -27.06
C PHE A 617 8.49 -7.95 -26.63
N LYS A 618 8.79 -7.07 -27.58
CA LYS A 618 8.76 -5.61 -27.37
C LYS A 618 7.39 -5.04 -27.65
N ARG A 619 7.14 -3.89 -27.04
CA ARG A 619 5.89 -3.14 -27.20
C ARG A 619 5.99 -2.21 -28.40
N THR A 620 5.07 -2.34 -29.36
CA THR A 620 5.03 -1.47 -30.55
C THR A 620 4.08 -0.29 -30.39
N ARG A 621 3.11 -0.40 -29.48
CA ARG A 621 2.11 0.63 -29.22
C ARG A 621 1.69 0.62 -27.76
N GLY A 622 1.60 1.79 -27.13
CA GLY A 622 1.30 1.90 -25.72
C GLY A 622 2.47 1.50 -24.82
N VAL A 623 2.15 1.24 -23.56
CA VAL A 623 3.11 0.85 -22.52
C VAL A 623 2.61 -0.37 -21.75
N PHE A 624 3.52 -1.17 -21.21
CA PHE A 624 3.13 -2.35 -20.46
C PHE A 624 2.43 -2.01 -19.14
N GLN A 625 1.20 -2.50 -18.99
CA GLN A 625 0.49 -2.47 -17.71
C GLN A 625 1.30 -3.23 -16.64
N GLY A 626 1.57 -2.61 -15.49
CA GLY A 626 2.33 -3.19 -14.38
C GLY A 626 3.74 -2.62 -14.18
N PHE A 627 4.27 -1.88 -15.15
CA PHE A 627 5.59 -1.21 -15.04
C PHE A 627 5.53 0.05 -14.17
N PRO A 628 6.64 0.45 -13.49
CA PRO A 628 6.58 1.44 -12.41
C PRO A 628 6.18 2.87 -12.82
N LEU A 629 6.45 3.29 -14.07
CA LEU A 629 6.20 4.67 -14.54
C LEU A 629 4.86 4.85 -15.27
N LEU A 630 4.19 3.78 -15.68
CA LEU A 630 3.07 3.84 -16.64
C LEU A 630 1.96 4.82 -16.26
N GLY A 631 1.61 4.87 -14.96
CA GLY A 631 0.52 5.71 -14.49
C GLY A 631 0.87 7.19 -14.63
N THR A 632 2.11 7.54 -14.29
CA THR A 632 2.61 8.90 -14.44
C THR A 632 2.78 9.28 -15.91
N LEU A 633 3.24 8.38 -16.78
CA LEU A 633 3.31 8.64 -18.22
C LEU A 633 1.91 8.90 -18.81
N CYS A 634 0.93 8.07 -18.47
CA CYS A 634 -0.45 8.25 -18.93
C CYS A 634 -1.05 9.57 -18.45
N ASP A 635 -0.82 9.93 -17.18
CA ASP A 635 -1.31 11.19 -16.63
C ASP A 635 -0.70 12.41 -17.34
N ILE A 636 0.61 12.37 -17.65
CA ILE A 636 1.30 13.46 -18.36
C ILE A 636 0.73 13.62 -19.78
N VAL A 637 0.55 12.52 -20.51
CA VAL A 637 -0.01 12.56 -21.86
C VAL A 637 -1.47 13.04 -21.84
N TYR A 638 -2.27 12.57 -20.89
CA TYR A 638 -3.69 12.96 -20.81
C TYR A 638 -3.88 14.38 -20.26
N ASP A 639 -2.98 14.90 -19.43
CA ASP A 639 -2.97 16.32 -19.10
C ASP A 639 -2.72 17.17 -20.36
N SER A 640 -1.76 16.79 -21.20
CA SER A 640 -1.51 17.46 -22.48
C SER A 640 -2.71 17.35 -23.44
N LEU A 641 -3.43 16.22 -23.46
CA LEU A 641 -4.69 16.07 -24.19
C LEU A 641 -5.77 17.05 -23.68
N VAL A 642 -5.93 17.13 -22.37
CA VAL A 642 -6.90 18.04 -21.74
C VAL A 642 -6.56 19.48 -22.10
N ASP A 643 -5.31 19.89 -21.94
CA ASP A 643 -4.86 21.27 -22.13
C ASP A 643 -4.95 21.71 -23.61
N ASN A 644 -4.62 20.82 -24.56
CA ASN A 644 -4.51 21.19 -25.98
C ASN A 644 -5.76 20.90 -26.82
N VAL A 645 -6.62 19.98 -26.37
CA VAL A 645 -7.80 19.54 -27.14
C VAL A 645 -9.09 19.78 -26.38
N LEU A 646 -9.23 19.26 -25.16
CA LEU A 646 -10.51 19.31 -24.43
C LEU A 646 -10.81 20.71 -23.85
N ALA A 647 -9.77 21.48 -23.55
CA ALA A 647 -9.87 22.87 -23.10
C ALA A 647 -10.64 23.77 -24.07
N ARG A 648 -10.72 23.42 -25.36
CA ARG A 648 -11.45 24.18 -26.40
C ARG A 648 -12.95 24.31 -26.10
N VAL A 649 -13.51 23.42 -25.29
CA VAL A 649 -14.92 23.44 -24.90
C VAL A 649 -15.22 24.51 -23.85
N LYS A 650 -14.19 24.99 -23.14
CA LYS A 650 -14.35 26.05 -22.14
C LYS A 650 -14.72 27.35 -22.84
N GLY A 651 -15.94 27.83 -22.58
CA GLY A 651 -16.46 29.09 -23.10
C GLY A 651 -16.75 30.09 -21.98
N LYS A 652 -16.99 31.36 -22.33
CA LYS A 652 -17.44 32.39 -21.37
C LYS A 652 -18.93 32.27 -21.06
N ASP A 653 -19.70 31.70 -21.98
CA ASP A 653 -21.17 31.70 -21.93
C ASP A 653 -21.76 30.61 -21.03
N HIS A 654 -20.93 29.69 -20.53
CA HIS A 654 -21.35 28.62 -19.63
C HIS A 654 -20.32 28.39 -18.53
N GLU A 655 -20.74 27.75 -17.44
CA GLU A 655 -19.83 27.23 -16.42
C GLU A 655 -19.61 25.75 -16.65
N CYS A 656 -18.36 25.30 -16.49
CA CYS A 656 -18.02 23.90 -16.66
C CYS A 656 -16.81 23.46 -15.84
N ILE A 657 -16.74 22.16 -15.59
CA ILE A 657 -15.58 21.50 -14.98
C ILE A 657 -15.38 20.13 -15.62
N LEU A 658 -14.12 19.78 -15.88
CA LEU A 658 -13.69 18.45 -16.27
C LEU A 658 -12.93 17.80 -15.12
N LEU A 659 -13.44 16.67 -14.64
CA LEU A 659 -12.81 15.85 -13.61
C LEU A 659 -12.25 14.60 -14.27
N ARG A 660 -10.94 14.37 -14.12
CA ARG A 660 -10.24 13.19 -14.65
C ARG A 660 -9.49 12.48 -13.54
N LEU A 661 -9.59 11.16 -13.48
CA LEU A 661 -8.63 10.34 -12.73
C LEU A 661 -8.25 9.13 -13.58
N ALA A 662 -6.97 9.06 -13.97
CA ALA A 662 -6.50 8.10 -14.97
C ALA A 662 -7.31 8.18 -16.29
N ASP A 663 -8.06 7.12 -16.62
CA ASP A 663 -8.87 6.95 -17.83
C ASP A 663 -10.35 7.29 -17.67
N ASP A 664 -10.83 7.54 -16.45
CA ASP A 664 -12.21 7.94 -16.17
C ASP A 664 -12.37 9.48 -16.26
N PHE A 665 -13.32 9.93 -17.08
CA PHE A 665 -13.66 11.35 -17.27
C PHE A 665 -15.11 11.64 -16.89
N LEU A 666 -15.33 12.75 -16.19
CA LEU A 666 -16.64 13.34 -15.93
C LEU A 666 -16.59 14.83 -16.27
N PHE A 667 -17.44 15.26 -17.19
CA PHE A 667 -17.61 16.66 -17.54
C PHE A 667 -18.98 17.15 -17.06
N LEU A 668 -19.00 18.24 -16.30
CA LEU A 668 -20.21 18.91 -15.84
C LEU A 668 -20.29 20.29 -16.51
N SER A 669 -21.47 20.69 -16.97
CA SER A 669 -21.69 22.03 -17.53
C SER A 669 -23.12 22.52 -17.33
N THR A 670 -23.30 23.84 -17.32
CA THR A 670 -24.62 24.48 -17.43
C THR A 670 -25.18 24.46 -18.86
N SER A 671 -24.41 24.01 -19.86
CA SER A 671 -24.82 23.90 -21.26
C SER A 671 -24.77 22.45 -21.75
N LYS A 672 -25.90 21.97 -22.27
CA LYS A 672 -26.00 20.65 -22.91
C LYS A 672 -25.11 20.54 -24.14
N ASP A 673 -25.03 21.62 -24.92
CA ASP A 673 -24.21 21.69 -26.13
C ASP A 673 -22.72 21.58 -25.78
N ALA A 674 -22.28 22.17 -24.67
CA ALA A 674 -20.91 22.01 -24.19
C ALA A 674 -20.59 20.54 -23.86
N CYS A 675 -21.52 19.77 -23.28
CA CYS A 675 -21.31 18.34 -23.07
C CYS A 675 -21.21 17.55 -24.38
N GLN A 676 -21.98 17.93 -25.41
CA GLN A 676 -21.89 17.35 -26.75
C GLN A 676 -20.54 17.67 -27.40
N GLU A 677 -20.10 18.93 -27.34
CA GLU A 677 -18.80 19.35 -27.84
C GLU A 677 -17.66 18.66 -27.11
N MET A 678 -17.74 18.47 -25.79
CA MET A 678 -16.76 17.68 -25.02
C MET A 678 -16.59 16.28 -25.59
N LEU A 679 -17.70 15.59 -25.87
CA LEU A 679 -17.64 14.25 -26.44
C LEU A 679 -17.13 14.27 -27.89
N LYS A 680 -17.46 15.29 -28.69
CA LYS A 680 -16.91 15.47 -30.04
C LYS A 680 -15.40 15.69 -30.00
N CYS A 681 -14.91 16.58 -29.14
CA CYS A 681 -13.48 16.80 -28.93
C CYS A 681 -12.77 15.52 -28.46
N ALA A 682 -13.34 14.79 -27.50
CA ALA A 682 -12.78 13.53 -27.02
C ALA A 682 -12.72 12.43 -28.11
N ARG A 683 -13.60 12.49 -29.11
CA ARG A 683 -13.65 11.54 -30.24
C ARG A 683 -12.90 12.01 -31.49
N SER A 684 -12.34 13.22 -31.45
CA SER A 684 -11.62 13.85 -32.56
C SER A 684 -10.38 13.06 -33.01
N ARG A 685 -9.84 13.42 -34.18
CA ARG A 685 -8.60 12.81 -34.69
C ARG A 685 -7.42 13.18 -33.79
N GLU A 686 -7.38 14.42 -33.32
CA GLU A 686 -6.35 14.95 -32.43
C GLU A 686 -6.31 14.17 -31.12
N SER A 687 -7.46 13.86 -30.52
CA SER A 687 -7.51 13.00 -29.32
C SER A 687 -6.89 11.62 -29.56
N LYS A 688 -7.11 11.03 -30.74
CA LYS A 688 -6.54 9.72 -31.09
C LYS A 688 -5.02 9.75 -31.22
N GLU A 689 -4.40 10.89 -31.52
CA GLU A 689 -2.93 11.04 -31.57
C GLU A 689 -2.28 10.84 -30.20
N PHE A 690 -3.00 11.15 -29.11
CA PHE A 690 -2.59 10.86 -27.74
C PHE A 690 -2.84 9.39 -27.35
N GLY A 691 -3.45 8.60 -28.24
CA GLY A 691 -3.91 7.25 -27.92
C GLY A 691 -5.23 7.22 -27.13
N ALA A 692 -5.98 8.32 -27.08
CA ALA A 692 -7.27 8.38 -26.43
C ALA A 692 -8.37 7.88 -27.38
N HIS A 693 -9.00 6.76 -27.02
CA HIS A 693 -10.11 6.15 -27.76
C HIS A 693 -11.29 6.00 -26.82
N VAL A 694 -12.35 6.80 -27.00
CA VAL A 694 -13.54 6.73 -26.13
C VAL A 694 -14.22 5.36 -26.24
N ASN A 695 -14.55 4.78 -25.09
CA ASN A 695 -15.34 3.55 -25.02
C ASN A 695 -16.83 3.88 -25.16
N LEU A 696 -17.40 3.61 -26.34
CA LEU A 696 -18.78 3.96 -26.67
C LEU A 696 -19.82 3.29 -25.75
N GLU A 697 -19.55 2.09 -25.25
CA GLU A 697 -20.45 1.35 -24.36
C GLU A 697 -20.50 1.91 -22.93
N LYS A 698 -19.57 2.82 -22.60
CA LYS A 698 -19.44 3.41 -21.27
C LYS A 698 -19.66 4.93 -21.27
N ILE A 699 -20.30 5.44 -22.31
CA ILE A 699 -20.75 6.83 -22.31
C ILE A 699 -22.06 6.87 -21.51
N ALA A 700 -22.10 7.70 -20.47
CA ALA A 700 -23.30 7.97 -19.71
C ALA A 700 -23.64 9.47 -19.80
N TRP A 701 -24.91 9.74 -20.12
CA TRP A 701 -25.47 11.08 -20.17
C TRP A 701 -26.36 11.30 -18.97
N MET A 702 -26.25 12.47 -18.36
CA MET A 702 -27.04 12.86 -17.20
C MET A 702 -27.54 14.28 -17.40
N ASP A 703 -28.74 14.54 -16.88
CA ASP A 703 -29.49 15.77 -17.10
C ASP A 703 -30.30 16.07 -15.85
N ALA A 704 -29.95 17.15 -15.15
CA ALA A 704 -30.61 17.56 -13.92
C ALA A 704 -32.09 17.93 -14.11
N THR A 705 -32.55 18.14 -15.35
CA THR A 705 -33.94 18.50 -15.65
C THR A 705 -34.88 17.30 -15.80
N HIS A 706 -34.34 16.08 -15.86
CA HIS A 706 -35.11 14.85 -16.06
C HIS A 706 -35.00 13.90 -14.86
N GLU A 707 -36.14 13.48 -14.31
CA GLU A 707 -36.19 12.50 -13.21
C GLU A 707 -35.54 11.17 -13.62
N GLY A 708 -34.67 10.64 -12.75
CA GLY A 708 -33.90 9.42 -12.96
C GLY A 708 -32.55 9.61 -13.65
N SER A 709 -32.21 10.83 -14.09
CA SER A 709 -30.93 11.17 -14.74
C SER A 709 -30.13 12.25 -13.99
N GLU A 710 -30.49 12.54 -12.74
CA GLU A 710 -29.91 13.66 -11.99
C GLU A 710 -28.63 13.31 -11.23
N PHE A 711 -28.22 12.04 -11.23
CA PHE A 711 -27.09 11.56 -10.43
C PHE A 711 -25.94 11.07 -11.31
N ALA A 712 -24.74 11.61 -11.07
CA ALA A 712 -23.52 11.12 -11.67
C ALA A 712 -22.76 10.15 -10.76
N HIS A 713 -22.40 8.98 -11.28
CA HIS A 713 -21.66 7.96 -10.53
C HIS A 713 -20.20 7.89 -10.98
N PHE A 714 -19.32 8.57 -10.26
CA PHE A 714 -17.92 8.75 -10.64
C PHE A 714 -16.97 8.34 -9.52
N LEU A 715 -16.09 7.37 -9.78
CA LEU A 715 -15.05 6.89 -8.85
C LEU A 715 -15.57 6.46 -7.46
N GLY A 716 -16.78 5.91 -7.40
CA GLY A 716 -17.45 5.52 -6.16
C GLY A 716 -18.05 6.69 -5.37
N LEU A 717 -18.24 7.83 -6.04
CA LEU A 717 -19.02 8.96 -5.57
C LEU A 717 -20.32 9.03 -6.37
N THR A 718 -21.38 9.47 -5.71
CA THR A 718 -22.65 9.89 -6.33
C THR A 718 -22.74 11.40 -6.21
N ILE A 719 -22.89 12.10 -7.32
CA ILE A 719 -22.97 13.56 -7.38
C ILE A 719 -24.38 13.94 -7.84
N ASP A 720 -25.11 14.68 -7.01
CA ASP A 720 -26.44 15.21 -7.37
C ASP A 720 -26.26 16.48 -8.21
N LEU A 721 -26.69 16.44 -9.47
CA LEU A 721 -26.50 17.53 -10.43
C LEU A 721 -27.38 18.75 -10.16
N ARG A 722 -28.43 18.63 -9.33
CA ARG A 722 -29.33 19.75 -8.99
C ARG A 722 -28.74 20.64 -7.90
N CYS A 723 -27.91 20.08 -7.03
CA CYS A 723 -27.36 20.79 -5.87
C CYS A 723 -25.84 20.64 -5.67
N VAL A 724 -25.19 19.92 -6.59
CA VAL A 724 -23.75 19.62 -6.60
C VAL A 724 -23.29 19.01 -5.26
N SER A 725 -24.17 18.23 -4.63
CA SER A 725 -23.84 17.52 -3.39
C SER A 725 -23.18 16.19 -3.71
N VAL A 726 -22.27 15.75 -2.84
CA VAL A 726 -21.47 14.54 -3.04
C VAL A 726 -21.76 13.53 -1.94
N GLU A 727 -22.10 12.33 -2.36
CA GLU A 727 -22.30 11.17 -1.51
C GLU A 727 -21.31 10.07 -1.86
N ARG A 728 -20.93 9.27 -0.86
CA ARG A 728 -20.11 8.08 -1.11
C ARG A 728 -21.02 6.90 -1.40
N SER A 729 -20.90 6.30 -2.59
CA SER A 729 -21.67 5.10 -2.93
C SER A 729 -21.35 3.97 -1.93
N GLU A 730 -22.37 3.18 -1.55
CA GLU A 730 -22.31 2.25 -0.41
C GLU A 730 -20.99 1.46 -0.35
N PRO A 731 -20.14 1.72 0.67
CA PRO A 731 -18.90 0.99 0.81
C PRO A 731 -19.24 -0.42 1.30
N GLY A 732 -19.12 -1.41 0.42
CA GLY A 732 -19.22 -2.82 0.81
C GLY A 732 -18.38 -3.13 2.06
N LEU A 733 -18.79 -4.17 2.80
CA LEU A 733 -18.22 -4.61 4.08
C LEU A 733 -16.70 -4.41 4.18
N VAL A 734 -16.23 -3.83 5.29
CA VAL A 734 -14.81 -3.60 5.51
C VAL A 734 -14.09 -4.94 5.65
N ALA A 735 -13.35 -5.33 4.60
CA ALA A 735 -12.50 -6.52 4.65
C ALA A 735 -11.40 -6.33 5.71
N LEU A 736 -11.50 -7.09 6.80
CA LEU A 736 -10.37 -7.31 7.71
C LEU A 736 -9.49 -8.38 7.08
N THR A 737 -8.28 -8.01 6.69
CA THR A 737 -7.26 -9.01 6.36
C THR A 737 -7.03 -9.85 7.61
N THR A 738 -7.43 -11.11 7.60
CA THR A 738 -7.27 -12.11 8.68
C THR A 738 -5.81 -12.49 8.94
N ASN A 739 -4.86 -11.70 8.40
CA ASN A 739 -3.48 -12.06 8.11
C ASN A 739 -2.58 -12.35 9.28
N ASN A 740 -3.07 -12.14 10.49
CA ASN A 740 -2.64 -12.74 11.74
C ASN A 740 -3.85 -12.56 12.66
N LYS A 741 -4.18 -13.52 13.55
CA LYS A 741 -5.07 -13.19 14.68
C LYS A 741 -4.40 -12.04 15.44
N ARG A 742 -4.86 -10.83 15.14
CA ARG A 742 -4.66 -9.63 15.92
C ARG A 742 -5.51 -9.85 17.17
N SER A 743 -5.03 -9.45 18.35
CA SER A 743 -5.93 -9.32 19.51
C SER A 743 -7.15 -8.49 19.10
N LEU A 744 -8.30 -8.67 19.75
CA LEU A 744 -9.47 -7.86 19.45
C LEU A 744 -9.10 -6.36 19.39
N HIS A 745 -8.33 -5.90 20.38
CA HIS A 745 -7.75 -4.56 20.42
C HIS A 745 -7.03 -4.18 19.11
N SER A 746 -6.06 -4.99 18.67
CA SER A 746 -5.29 -4.71 17.43
C SER A 746 -6.16 -4.71 16.16
N SER A 747 -7.24 -5.50 16.15
CA SER A 747 -8.22 -5.51 15.05
C SER A 747 -9.04 -4.22 15.04
N LEU A 748 -9.55 -3.81 16.21
CA LEU A 748 -10.32 -2.59 16.37
C LEU A 748 -9.47 -1.33 16.11
N THR A 749 -8.21 -1.28 16.56
CA THR A 749 -7.29 -0.17 16.24
C THR A 749 -7.10 -0.01 14.73
N TYR A 750 -6.98 -1.13 13.99
CA TYR A 750 -6.88 -1.08 12.54
C TYR A 750 -8.18 -0.65 11.86
N LEU A 751 -9.33 -1.10 12.36
CA LEU A 751 -10.63 -0.63 11.87
C LEU A 751 -10.77 0.88 12.08
N ASN A 752 -10.39 1.40 13.26
CA ASN A 752 -10.44 2.83 13.56
C ASN A 752 -9.51 3.62 12.62
N TRP A 753 -8.28 3.15 12.40
CA TRP A 753 -7.37 3.74 11.42
C TRP A 753 -7.96 3.75 10.00
N ARG A 754 -8.57 2.64 9.56
CA ARG A 754 -9.17 2.53 8.23
C ARG A 754 -10.42 3.39 8.08
N PHE A 755 -11.23 3.50 9.13
CA PHE A 755 -12.38 4.40 9.22
C PHE A 755 -11.94 5.86 9.02
N ARG A 756 -10.94 6.31 9.79
CA ARG A 756 -10.39 7.68 9.70
C ARG A 756 -9.83 8.01 8.32
N LEU A 757 -9.27 7.02 7.61
CA LEU A 757 -8.81 7.19 6.23
C LEU A 757 -9.95 7.31 5.20
N ARG A 758 -11.09 6.66 5.45
CA ARG A 758 -12.26 6.69 4.55
C ARG A 758 -13.11 7.94 4.75
N LEU A 759 -13.16 8.45 5.98
CA LEU A 759 -13.87 9.67 6.33
C LEU A 759 -13.08 10.88 5.82
N ALA A 760 -13.27 11.27 4.56
CA ALA A 760 -12.59 12.40 3.95
C ALA A 760 -13.21 13.75 4.35
N ASP A 761 -12.44 14.84 4.30
CA ASP A 761 -12.85 16.16 4.79
C ASP A 761 -14.07 16.70 4.02
N TYR A 762 -14.06 16.57 2.69
CA TYR A 762 -15.17 17.04 1.82
C TYR A 762 -16.50 16.31 2.08
N LEU A 763 -16.50 15.13 2.71
CA LEU A 763 -17.72 14.40 3.06
C LEU A 763 -18.43 14.97 4.30
N LEU A 764 -17.73 15.83 5.05
CA LEU A 764 -18.21 16.46 6.28
C LEU A 764 -18.39 17.98 6.14
N ASP A 765 -18.08 18.53 4.97
CA ASP A 765 -17.99 19.97 4.74
C ASP A 765 -19.37 20.59 4.48
N LEU A 766 -19.84 21.42 5.41
CA LEU A 766 -21.15 22.09 5.35
C LEU A 766 -21.24 23.16 4.26
N THR A 767 -20.11 23.65 3.75
CA THR A 767 -20.10 24.56 2.61
C THR A 767 -20.40 23.84 1.29
N LEU A 768 -20.11 22.53 1.24
CA LEU A 768 -20.43 21.66 0.12
C LEU A 768 -21.79 20.96 0.30
N LEU A 769 -22.10 20.51 1.51
CA LEU A 769 -23.17 19.55 1.81
C LEU A 769 -24.14 20.09 2.85
N GLY A 770 -25.42 19.71 2.75
CA GLY A 770 -26.37 19.89 3.85
C GLY A 770 -26.10 18.89 4.99
N ILE A 771 -26.50 19.23 6.23
CA ILE A 771 -26.28 18.38 7.41
C ILE A 771 -26.83 16.95 7.25
N LYS A 772 -27.97 16.79 6.57
CA LYS A 772 -28.54 15.47 6.27
C LYS A 772 -27.60 14.62 5.41
N THR A 773 -26.93 15.21 4.43
CA THR A 773 -25.97 14.52 3.55
C THR A 773 -24.67 14.23 4.29
N VAL A 774 -24.20 15.16 5.13
CA VAL A 774 -23.05 14.92 6.03
C VAL A 774 -23.32 13.72 6.96
N SER A 775 -24.49 13.69 7.60
CA SER A 775 -24.89 12.56 8.46
C SER A 775 -24.93 11.25 7.68
N ARG A 776 -25.54 11.23 6.48
CA ARG A 776 -25.57 10.04 5.61
C ARG A 776 -24.17 9.55 5.23
N ASN A 777 -23.27 10.45 4.83
CA ASN A 777 -21.89 10.10 4.48
C ASN A 777 -21.11 9.54 5.69
N ALA A 778 -21.24 10.15 6.86
CA ALA A 778 -20.59 9.66 8.08
C ALA A 778 -21.11 8.27 8.46
N CYS A 779 -22.43 8.08 8.44
CA CYS A 779 -23.09 6.82 8.77
C CYS A 779 -22.76 5.70 7.77
N ALA A 780 -22.72 5.99 6.47
CA ALA A 780 -22.37 5.03 5.43
C ALA A 780 -20.95 4.45 5.60
N ILE A 781 -20.04 5.19 6.24
CA ILE A 781 -18.68 4.70 6.54
C ILE A 781 -18.65 3.99 7.91
N LEU A 782 -19.39 4.52 8.88
CA LEU A 782 -19.43 4.02 10.24
C LEU A 782 -20.08 2.64 10.32
N GLU A 783 -21.24 2.46 9.70
CA GLU A 783 -22.06 1.25 9.83
C GLU A 783 -21.30 -0.04 9.43
N PRO A 784 -20.68 -0.15 8.24
CA PRO A 784 -19.92 -1.35 7.88
C PRO A 784 -18.67 -1.55 8.75
N THR A 785 -18.15 -0.47 9.35
CA THR A 785 -17.01 -0.55 10.27
C THR A 785 -17.44 -1.12 11.62
N LEU A 786 -18.58 -0.66 12.15
CA LEU A 786 -19.19 -1.16 13.39
C LEU A 786 -19.62 -2.61 13.24
N GLU A 787 -20.31 -2.95 12.15
CA GLU A 787 -20.74 -4.33 11.88
C GLU A 787 -19.55 -5.28 11.91
N ARG A 788 -18.43 -4.91 11.28
CA ARG A 788 -17.23 -5.74 11.28
C ARG A 788 -16.57 -5.81 12.66
N ALA A 789 -16.55 -4.73 13.42
CA ALA A 789 -16.02 -4.69 14.78
C ALA A 789 -16.81 -5.62 15.71
N LEU A 790 -18.13 -5.50 15.72
CA LEU A 790 -19.04 -6.29 16.54
C LEU A 790 -19.01 -7.77 16.16
N SER A 791 -19.03 -8.08 14.86
CA SER A 791 -18.84 -9.46 14.37
C SER A 791 -17.51 -10.07 14.84
N SER A 792 -16.44 -9.27 14.89
CA SER A 792 -15.13 -9.74 15.36
C SER A 792 -15.10 -9.97 16.88
N ALA A 793 -15.81 -9.12 17.64
CA ALA A 793 -15.98 -9.27 19.08
C ALA A 793 -16.80 -10.52 19.44
N SER A 794 -17.89 -10.77 18.71
CA SER A 794 -18.73 -11.98 18.89
C SER A 794 -17.94 -13.28 18.65
N GLN A 795 -16.99 -13.27 17.72
CA GLN A 795 -16.08 -14.41 17.48
C GLN A 795 -14.98 -14.56 18.53
N SER A 796 -14.75 -13.54 19.35
CA SER A 796 -13.65 -13.46 20.32
C SER A 796 -14.12 -13.44 21.78
N ARG A 797 -15.36 -13.89 22.07
CA ARG A 797 -16.00 -13.88 23.40
C ARG A 797 -15.17 -14.54 24.53
N SER A 798 -14.11 -15.29 24.21
CA SER A 798 -13.17 -15.86 25.18
C SER A 798 -12.07 -14.89 25.66
N GLU A 799 -11.92 -13.69 25.07
CA GLU A 799 -10.93 -12.69 25.50
C GLU A 799 -11.46 -11.85 26.68
N GLN A 800 -10.67 -11.76 27.75
CA GLN A 800 -10.94 -10.90 28.91
C GLN A 800 -11.06 -9.43 28.46
N ASN A 801 -12.07 -8.69 28.95
CA ASN A 801 -12.35 -7.28 28.62
C ASN A 801 -12.81 -7.01 27.17
N THR A 802 -13.37 -8.00 26.46
CA THR A 802 -13.92 -7.84 25.11
C THR A 802 -14.89 -6.66 25.01
N ALA A 803 -15.78 -6.54 26.00
CA ALA A 803 -16.87 -5.59 25.94
C ALA A 803 -16.40 -4.13 26.21
N GLU A 804 -15.45 -3.91 27.13
CA GLU A 804 -14.80 -2.61 27.34
C GLU A 804 -13.96 -2.17 26.12
N THR A 805 -13.29 -3.14 25.48
CA THR A 805 -12.46 -2.87 24.29
C THR A 805 -13.31 -2.40 23.11
N VAL A 806 -14.51 -2.98 22.95
CA VAL A 806 -15.50 -2.53 21.96
C VAL A 806 -16.04 -1.15 22.31
N ASP A 807 -16.38 -0.91 23.58
CA ASP A 807 -16.92 0.38 24.01
C ASP A 807 -15.91 1.51 23.75
N LEU A 808 -14.63 1.31 24.11
CA LEU A 808 -13.56 2.27 23.83
C LEU A 808 -13.41 2.55 22.32
N PHE A 809 -13.44 1.50 21.50
CA PHE A 809 -13.37 1.64 20.05
C PHE A 809 -14.52 2.49 19.49
N VAL A 810 -15.75 2.26 19.96
CA VAL A 810 -16.93 3.04 19.53
C VAL A 810 -16.77 4.50 19.93
N VAL A 811 -16.42 4.78 21.18
CA VAL A 811 -16.19 6.14 21.69
C VAL A 811 -15.10 6.84 20.89
N GLU A 812 -13.95 6.20 20.66
CA GLU A 812 -12.86 6.77 19.87
C GLU A 812 -13.26 7.07 18.41
N THR A 813 -14.12 6.23 17.83
CA THR A 813 -14.57 6.38 16.44
C THR A 813 -15.59 7.53 16.32
N MET A 814 -16.52 7.62 17.26
CA MET A 814 -17.48 8.73 17.36
C MET A 814 -16.74 10.06 17.59
N PHE A 815 -15.85 10.11 18.59
CA PHE A 815 -15.08 11.30 18.90
C PHE A 815 -14.21 11.74 17.71
N ALA A 816 -13.56 10.80 17.02
CA ALA A 816 -12.79 11.12 15.82
C ALA A 816 -13.64 11.72 14.69
N THR A 817 -14.91 11.33 14.60
CA THR A 817 -15.85 11.87 13.62
C THR A 817 -16.23 13.31 13.95
N LEU A 818 -16.61 13.56 15.22
CA LEU A 818 -16.97 14.91 15.71
C LEU A 818 -15.78 15.87 15.64
N GLN A 819 -14.62 15.45 16.15
CA GLN A 819 -13.39 16.25 16.08
C GLN A 819 -13.05 16.63 14.64
N LYS A 820 -13.22 15.70 13.70
CA LYS A 820 -12.98 15.96 12.29
C LYS A 820 -14.02 16.91 11.70
N PHE A 821 -15.30 16.75 12.04
CA PHE A 821 -16.36 17.67 11.65
C PHE A 821 -16.08 19.10 12.15
N GLN A 822 -15.70 19.26 13.42
CA GLN A 822 -15.30 20.54 13.99
C GLN A 822 -14.05 21.13 13.29
N THR A 823 -13.09 20.28 12.93
CA THR A 823 -11.89 20.73 12.21
C THR A 823 -12.23 21.29 10.82
N VAL A 824 -13.24 20.74 10.16
CA VAL A 824 -13.67 21.15 8.81
C VAL A 824 -14.59 22.37 8.86
N ASN A 825 -15.51 22.45 9.83
CA ASN A 825 -16.59 23.43 9.85
C ASN A 825 -16.48 24.49 10.96
N GLY A 826 -15.52 24.37 11.88
CA GLY A 826 -15.53 25.10 13.14
C GLY A 826 -16.58 24.55 14.13
N ARG A 827 -16.82 25.27 15.22
CA ARG A 827 -17.90 24.94 16.17
C ARG A 827 -19.25 25.27 15.54
N SER A 828 -20.17 24.30 15.53
CA SER A 828 -21.49 24.43 14.91
C SER A 828 -22.54 23.71 15.73
N GLU A 829 -23.73 24.29 15.90
CA GLU A 829 -24.88 23.63 16.56
C GLU A 829 -25.32 22.36 15.83
N GLN A 830 -24.99 22.24 14.53
CA GLN A 830 -25.30 21.05 13.73
C GLN A 830 -24.49 19.82 14.16
N GLU A 831 -23.46 19.99 14.99
CA GLU A 831 -22.73 18.88 15.61
C GLU A 831 -23.65 17.98 16.45
N SER A 832 -24.60 18.57 17.18
CA SER A 832 -25.60 17.85 17.97
C SER A 832 -26.54 17.02 17.09
N HIS A 833 -26.82 17.47 15.86
CA HIS A 833 -27.57 16.67 14.89
C HIS A 833 -26.75 15.48 14.39
N LEU A 834 -25.49 15.71 13.99
CA LEU A 834 -24.60 14.64 13.55
C LEU A 834 -24.40 13.56 14.62
N LEU A 835 -24.19 13.97 15.88
CA LEU A 835 -24.05 13.05 17.01
C LEU A 835 -25.30 12.18 17.19
N ARG A 836 -26.50 12.76 17.10
CA ARG A 836 -27.77 12.00 17.19
C ARG A 836 -27.86 10.92 16.12
N GLU A 837 -27.57 11.26 14.87
CA GLU A 837 -27.61 10.31 13.74
C GLU A 837 -26.60 9.17 13.90
N ILE A 838 -25.34 9.50 14.24
CA ILE A 838 -24.29 8.52 14.54
C ILE A 838 -24.73 7.58 15.67
N TRP A 839 -25.34 8.13 16.72
CA TRP A 839 -25.78 7.38 17.88
C TRP A 839 -26.90 6.40 17.55
N GLN A 840 -27.83 6.76 16.67
CA GLN A 840 -28.88 5.84 16.20
C GLN A 840 -28.28 4.63 15.48
N VAL A 841 -27.28 4.84 14.62
CA VAL A 841 -26.57 3.75 13.93
C VAL A 841 -25.86 2.83 14.93
N VAL A 842 -25.21 3.40 15.95
CA VAL A 842 -24.57 2.61 17.02
C VAL A 842 -25.60 1.73 17.74
N LYS A 843 -26.73 2.30 18.18
CA LYS A 843 -27.80 1.54 18.84
C LYS A 843 -28.35 0.42 17.97
N ALA A 844 -28.60 0.70 16.69
CA ALA A 844 -29.10 -0.28 15.73
C ALA A 844 -28.12 -1.46 15.57
N GLN A 845 -26.82 -1.17 15.42
CA GLN A 845 -25.79 -2.20 15.25
C GLN A 845 -25.55 -3.04 16.52
N PHE A 846 -25.60 -2.43 17.70
CA PHE A 846 -25.51 -3.17 18.97
C PHE A 846 -26.72 -4.08 19.18
N LYS A 847 -27.94 -3.58 18.90
CA LYS A 847 -29.17 -4.38 18.95
C LYS A 847 -29.09 -5.58 18.00
N LYS A 848 -28.60 -5.37 16.77
CA LYS A 848 -28.40 -6.43 15.76
C LYS A 848 -27.47 -7.55 16.24
N HIS A 849 -26.49 -7.25 17.09
CA HIS A 849 -25.50 -8.21 17.60
C HIS A 849 -25.76 -8.65 19.05
N GLU A 850 -26.95 -8.36 19.60
CA GLU A 850 -27.35 -8.72 20.98
C GLU A 850 -26.36 -8.20 22.04
N MET A 851 -25.79 -7.01 21.85
CA MET A 851 -24.89 -6.35 22.79
C MET A 851 -25.59 -5.20 23.53
N SER A 852 -25.34 -5.06 24.83
CA SER A 852 -25.91 -3.98 25.63
C SER A 852 -25.20 -2.65 25.39
N VAL A 853 -25.97 -1.57 25.24
CA VAL A 853 -25.47 -0.19 25.05
C VAL A 853 -25.36 0.57 26.38
N LEU A 854 -25.82 0.00 27.50
CA LEU A 854 -25.95 0.70 28.78
C LEU A 854 -24.64 1.31 29.30
N ARG A 855 -23.49 0.63 29.09
CA ARG A 855 -22.19 1.19 29.48
C ARG A 855 -21.79 2.38 28.61
N LEU A 856 -22.04 2.30 27.30
CA LEU A 856 -21.80 3.41 26.37
C LEU A 856 -22.71 4.59 26.69
N GLU A 857 -23.97 4.37 27.05
CA GLU A 857 -24.90 5.43 27.48
C GLU A 857 -24.39 6.19 28.71
N ARG A 858 -23.75 5.50 29.66
CA ARG A 858 -23.10 6.14 30.83
C ARG A 858 -21.85 6.93 30.45
N LEU A 859 -21.10 6.48 29.45
CA LEU A 859 -19.86 7.13 28.99
C LEU A 859 -20.13 8.34 28.07
N ILE A 860 -21.24 8.33 27.33
CA ILE A 860 -21.57 9.31 26.27
C ILE A 860 -22.70 10.25 26.74
N ALA A 861 -22.95 10.35 28.05
CA ALA A 861 -23.98 11.26 28.58
C ALA A 861 -23.83 12.66 27.93
N PRO A 862 -24.89 13.22 27.31
CA PRO A 862 -24.80 14.32 26.35
C PRO A 862 -24.03 15.56 26.84
N ASN A 863 -23.98 15.79 28.15
CA ASN A 863 -23.30 16.94 28.76
C ASN A 863 -21.78 16.77 28.88
N ALA A 864 -21.20 15.58 28.65
CA ALA A 864 -19.78 15.29 28.86
C ALA A 864 -18.93 15.21 27.58
N MET A 865 -19.54 15.10 26.39
CA MET A 865 -18.81 15.09 25.11
C MET A 865 -18.78 16.45 24.39
N LEU A 866 -19.68 17.36 24.75
CA LEU A 866 -19.73 18.74 24.22
C LEU A 866 -18.89 19.73 25.04
N SER A 867 -18.43 19.32 26.23
CA SER A 867 -17.42 20.00 27.05
C SER A 867 -16.02 19.55 26.68
#